data_AF-A0A7V7PQX2-F1
#
_entry.id   AF-A0A7V7PQX2-F1
#
_cell.length_a   1.000
_cell.length_b   1.000
_cell.length_c   1.000
_cell.angle_alpha   90.00
_cell.angle_beta   90.00
_cell.angle_gamma   90.00
#
_symmetry.space_group_name_H-M   'P 1'
#
loop_
_entity.id
_entity.type
_entity.pdbx_description
1 polymer ?
#
loop_
_entity_poly.entity_id
_entity_poly.type
_entity_poly.pdbx_seq_one_letter_code
_entity_poly.pdbx_strand_id
1 'polypeptide(L)'
;MANGKPVEELTADEAAEELERLAATMAEYDRLYYEEDEPAVSDEEYDALRERNLAVEARFPDLVRGDSPSLKVGAAPSAKFRKIRHALPMLSLDNAFSDEDVADFARRVRRYLKLKDDAPLAITAEPKIDGLSLSLRYEKGRLVSAATRGDGAVGEDVTANARTLPDIPNRLHGEAPDIFEVRGEVYMTHADFAALNERLAKGDDPAAEEADEPASAAAPARKVRQFANPRNAAAGSLRQKDPEVTRSRPLRFFAYAWGEASEVPGRTQSEVVAAVGGFGFPINPLMMRFDDIGGLIEHYRSIEAQRATLGYDIDGVVYKVDDLALQNRLGFVSRFPRWAIAHKFSAQKATTVVREIVINVGRTGKLAPLAKLEPVTVGGVVVSNVTLHNEDYIAGKDADGAPIREGKDIRIGDTIVIQRAGDVIPQVLDVVLEKRPAGVEPYRYPDRCPECGSKAVREINPRTGKLDSNRMCTAALTCPAQAKEGLKHFVSRNAFDIEGLGETFIETLFDAGLVRQPADIFRLPFEPLRAAIEARRRELSEARRHADGKEEPAKPAKKAETTKAIGNLLAGIDARREVPLERFVFALGIPEIGETSAKALARKFEDVTALIAGIDAAARAEASDAWTELGTARTIGGGTFERMMALDATTLADEAWDPYKDAGLALKANQRVALRERFGEEPAALREAIRQAQAGAPGEAYLDLAKDGDLGPVATQSLINFFGERHNREAVEALLAAGVSTTNERPKVPSASPVAGKTLVFTGSLERMARPEATKRAESLGAKVSGSVSKKTDLVVAGPGAGSKLGDAEKHGVKVITEEEWLALIGEG
;
A
#
# COMPACT_ATOMS: atom_id res chain seq x y z
N MET A 1 1.71 8.12 16.54
CA MET A 1 0.92 9.29 16.98
C MET A 1 1.13 10.44 15.99
N ALA A 2 0.52 10.36 14.80
CA ALA A 2 0.65 11.42 13.79
C ALA A 2 -0.64 11.69 12.99
N ASN A 3 -1.71 10.93 13.25
CA ASN A 3 -2.92 10.95 12.46
C ASN A 3 -3.83 12.09 12.94
N GLY A 4 -3.57 13.30 12.45
CA GLY A 4 -4.37 14.51 12.74
C GLY A 4 -3.54 15.76 13.06
N LYS A 5 -2.26 15.60 13.44
CA LYS A 5 -1.38 16.76 13.65
C LYS A 5 -1.10 17.47 12.33
N PRO A 6 -1.20 18.82 12.29
CA PRO A 6 -0.72 19.61 11.16
C PRO A 6 0.74 19.29 10.85
N VAL A 7 1.13 19.32 9.58
CA VAL A 7 2.49 18.94 9.15
C VAL A 7 3.54 19.81 9.81
N GLU A 8 3.18 21.03 10.21
CA GLU A 8 4.00 22.05 10.89
C GLU A 8 4.26 21.73 12.36
N GLU A 9 3.49 20.84 12.97
CA GLU A 9 3.58 20.49 14.39
C GLU A 9 4.25 19.12 14.64
N LEU A 10 4.51 18.37 13.57
CA LEU A 10 5.18 17.07 13.67
C LEU A 10 6.61 17.22 14.22
N THR A 11 7.01 16.33 15.13
CA THR A 11 8.42 16.10 15.47
C THR A 11 9.08 15.15 14.47
N ALA A 12 10.42 15.02 14.49
CA ALA A 12 11.12 14.12 13.57
C ALA A 12 10.68 12.64 13.73
N ASP A 13 10.47 12.19 14.97
CA ASP A 13 10.01 10.81 15.24
C ASP A 13 8.56 10.60 14.78
N GLU A 14 7.69 11.61 14.98
CA GLU A 14 6.30 11.56 14.50
C GLU A 14 6.21 11.63 12.98
N ALA A 15 7.10 12.38 12.33
CA ALA A 15 7.21 12.44 10.87
C ALA A 15 7.68 11.09 10.30
N ALA A 16 8.63 10.40 10.96
CA ALA A 16 9.07 9.07 10.54
C ALA A 16 7.93 8.04 10.66
N GLU A 17 7.20 8.02 11.79
CA GLU A 17 6.01 7.15 11.98
C GLU A 17 4.93 7.47 10.91
N GLU A 18 4.74 8.75 10.57
CA GLU A 18 3.73 9.16 9.58
C GLU A 18 4.11 8.78 8.15
N LEU A 19 5.38 8.96 7.75
CA LEU A 19 5.87 8.56 6.43
C LEU A 19 5.78 7.05 6.22
N GLU A 20 6.07 6.25 7.25
CA GLU A 20 5.90 4.80 7.21
C GLU A 20 4.43 4.39 7.02
N ARG A 21 3.53 5.00 7.79
CA ARG A 21 2.09 4.76 7.69
C ARG A 21 1.56 5.13 6.31
N LEU A 22 1.91 6.31 5.81
CA LEU A 22 1.51 6.80 4.49
C LEU A 22 2.02 5.88 3.38
N ALA A 23 3.28 5.44 3.46
CA ALA A 23 3.87 4.51 2.50
C ALA A 23 3.15 3.16 2.45
N ALA A 24 2.88 2.54 3.60
CA ALA A 24 2.17 1.26 3.67
C ALA A 24 0.71 1.39 3.18
N THR A 25 0.03 2.48 3.57
CA THR A 25 -1.37 2.73 3.20
C THR A 25 -1.51 2.92 1.69
N MET A 26 -0.67 3.78 1.09
CA MET A 26 -0.69 4.03 -0.35
C MET A 26 -0.27 2.81 -1.18
N ALA A 27 0.65 1.99 -0.70
CA ALA A 27 1.07 0.76 -1.40
C ALA A 27 -0.07 -0.27 -1.50
N GLU A 28 -0.89 -0.43 -0.46
CA GLU A 28 -2.07 -1.30 -0.51
C GLU A 28 -3.12 -0.76 -1.49
N TYR A 29 -3.30 0.56 -1.53
CA TYR A 29 -4.22 1.20 -2.48
C TYR A 29 -3.74 1.08 -3.93
N ASP A 30 -2.44 1.25 -4.19
CA ASP A 30 -1.85 1.03 -5.50
C ASP A 30 -2.05 -0.41 -5.98
N ARG A 31 -1.90 -1.39 -5.09
CA ARG A 31 -2.13 -2.82 -5.40
C ARG A 31 -3.57 -3.08 -5.83
N LEU A 32 -4.54 -2.61 -5.05
CA LEU A 32 -5.96 -2.77 -5.33
C LEU A 32 -6.38 -2.05 -6.61
N TYR A 33 -5.81 -0.87 -6.87
CA TYR A 33 -6.10 -0.06 -8.04
C TYR A 33 -5.50 -0.64 -9.34
N TYR A 34 -4.21 -1.02 -9.34
CA TYR A 34 -3.49 -1.39 -10.57
C TYR A 34 -3.45 -2.89 -10.85
N GLU A 35 -3.53 -3.75 -9.83
CA GLU A 35 -3.41 -5.20 -10.04
C GLU A 35 -4.76 -5.90 -10.10
N GLU A 36 -5.69 -5.50 -9.22
CA GLU A 36 -6.98 -6.18 -9.01
C GLU A 36 -8.15 -5.47 -9.73
N ASP A 37 -7.93 -4.29 -10.30
CA ASP A 37 -8.97 -3.45 -10.91
C ASP A 37 -10.15 -3.20 -9.93
N GLU A 38 -9.87 -3.18 -8.61
CA GLU A 38 -10.81 -3.04 -7.49
C GLU A 38 -10.29 -2.06 -6.41
N PRO A 39 -10.16 -0.76 -6.73
CA PRO A 39 -9.60 0.26 -5.83
C PRO A 39 -10.37 0.47 -4.51
N ALA A 40 -9.61 0.75 -3.43
CA ALA A 40 -10.14 0.88 -2.06
C ALA A 40 -10.27 2.31 -1.50
N VAL A 41 -9.74 3.35 -2.13
CA VAL A 41 -9.89 4.75 -1.67
C VAL A 41 -9.93 5.73 -2.81
N SER A 42 -10.38 6.95 -2.49
CA SER A 42 -10.50 8.17 -3.31
C SER A 42 -9.22 8.52 -4.05
N ASP A 43 -9.31 8.96 -5.32
CA ASP A 43 -8.18 9.57 -6.03
C ASP A 43 -7.77 10.80 -5.22
N GLU A 44 -8.75 11.57 -4.70
CA GLU A 44 -8.51 12.69 -3.79
C GLU A 44 -8.04 12.24 -2.39
N GLU A 45 -8.42 11.07 -1.85
CA GLU A 45 -7.85 10.60 -0.57
C GLU A 45 -6.43 10.07 -0.79
N TYR A 46 -6.18 9.35 -1.87
CA TYR A 46 -4.86 8.91 -2.26
C TYR A 46 -3.97 10.12 -2.54
N ASP A 47 -4.49 11.14 -3.22
CA ASP A 47 -3.81 12.40 -3.46
C ASP A 47 -3.62 13.21 -2.18
N ALA A 48 -4.57 13.23 -1.25
CA ALA A 48 -4.40 13.89 0.05
C ALA A 48 -3.36 13.16 0.92
N LEU A 49 -3.34 11.82 0.89
CA LEU A 49 -2.29 11.00 1.53
C LEU A 49 -0.94 11.29 0.88
N ARG A 50 -0.92 11.45 -0.45
CA ARG A 50 0.27 11.77 -1.25
C ARG A 50 0.77 13.19 -1.01
N GLU A 51 -0.12 14.16 -0.92
CA GLU A 51 0.15 15.57 -0.59
C GLU A 51 0.67 15.66 0.83
N ARG A 52 0.04 14.97 1.78
CA ARG A 52 0.54 14.87 3.15
C ARG A 52 1.92 14.23 3.18
N ASN A 53 2.13 13.14 2.44
CA ASN A 53 3.45 12.50 2.34
C ASN A 53 4.50 13.48 1.80
N LEU A 54 4.19 14.16 0.70
CA LEU A 54 5.06 15.19 0.13
C LEU A 54 5.35 16.34 1.09
N ALA A 55 4.35 16.82 1.82
CA ALA A 55 4.50 17.91 2.78
C ALA A 55 5.39 17.50 3.96
N VAL A 56 5.24 16.26 4.45
CA VAL A 56 6.10 15.71 5.50
C VAL A 56 7.53 15.52 4.98
N GLU A 57 7.71 14.97 3.77
CA GLU A 57 9.04 14.82 3.15
C GLU A 57 9.73 16.15 2.86
N ALA A 58 8.98 17.16 2.42
CA ALA A 58 9.51 18.51 2.19
C ALA A 58 10.02 19.15 3.49
N ARG A 59 9.35 18.89 4.62
CA ARG A 59 9.76 19.38 5.94
C ARG A 59 10.90 18.56 6.54
N PHE A 60 10.93 17.25 6.29
CA PHE A 60 11.90 16.32 6.83
C PHE A 60 12.63 15.53 5.72
N PRO A 61 13.44 16.21 4.89
CA PRO A 61 14.07 15.59 3.72
C PRO A 61 15.05 14.45 4.07
N ASP A 62 15.61 14.45 5.28
CA ASP A 62 16.50 13.39 5.78
C ASP A 62 15.73 12.10 6.17
N LEU A 63 14.40 12.15 6.26
CA LEU A 63 13.54 11.03 6.64
C LEU A 63 12.84 10.37 5.44
N VAL A 64 13.12 10.81 4.21
CA VAL A 64 12.55 10.22 2.99
C VAL A 64 12.95 8.75 2.90
N ARG A 65 11.96 7.86 2.99
CA ARG A 65 12.17 6.41 2.98
C ARG A 65 12.39 5.89 1.56
N GLY A 66 13.18 4.82 1.43
CA GLY A 66 13.46 4.19 0.14
C GLY A 66 12.26 3.47 -0.51
N ASP A 67 11.23 3.16 0.28
CA ASP A 67 9.95 2.59 -0.15
C ASP A 67 8.85 3.65 -0.34
N SER A 68 9.19 4.93 -0.20
CA SER A 68 8.23 6.03 -0.24
C SER A 68 7.42 6.03 -1.55
N PRO A 69 6.10 6.27 -1.48
CA PRO A 69 5.26 6.54 -2.66
C PRO A 69 5.70 7.77 -3.45
N SER A 70 6.56 8.63 -2.89
CA SER A 70 7.23 9.71 -3.64
C SER A 70 8.33 9.26 -4.58
N LEU A 71 8.78 8.01 -4.45
CA LEU A 71 9.82 7.42 -5.27
C LEU A 71 9.30 6.31 -6.20
N LYS A 72 8.05 5.88 -6.04
CA LYS A 72 7.42 4.78 -6.80
C LYS A 72 6.46 5.26 -7.89
N VAL A 73 6.30 4.45 -8.93
CA VAL A 73 5.38 4.68 -10.04
C VAL A 73 4.56 3.40 -10.27
N GLY A 74 3.23 3.49 -10.38
CA GLY A 74 2.37 2.33 -10.68
C GLY A 74 2.50 1.15 -9.69
N ALA A 75 2.20 -0.06 -10.14
CA ALA A 75 2.29 -1.30 -9.34
C ALA A 75 2.94 -2.46 -10.12
N ALA A 76 3.44 -3.46 -9.41
CA ALA A 76 4.16 -4.56 -10.02
C ALA A 76 3.28 -5.36 -11.02
N PRO A 77 3.81 -5.74 -12.21
CA PRO A 77 3.08 -6.56 -13.18
C PRO A 77 2.63 -7.92 -12.62
N SER A 78 1.43 -8.37 -13.01
CA SER A 78 0.91 -9.70 -12.67
C SER A 78 1.84 -10.83 -13.14
N ALA A 79 1.77 -11.97 -12.46
CA ALA A 79 2.42 -13.21 -12.91
C ALA A 79 1.70 -13.87 -14.10
N LYS A 80 0.47 -13.44 -14.44
CA LYS A 80 -0.37 -14.04 -15.50
C LYS A 80 0.14 -13.78 -16.91
N PHE A 81 0.85 -12.67 -17.13
CA PHE A 81 1.40 -12.26 -18.41
C PHE A 81 2.93 -12.23 -18.35
N ARG A 82 3.58 -12.41 -19.50
CA ARG A 82 5.03 -12.18 -19.61
C ARG A 82 5.32 -10.71 -19.26
N LYS A 83 6.48 -10.44 -18.67
CA LYS A 83 6.89 -9.09 -18.29
C LYS A 83 7.77 -8.46 -19.37
N ILE A 84 7.56 -7.18 -19.68
CA ILE A 84 8.39 -6.36 -20.57
C ILE A 84 8.96 -5.20 -19.78
N ARG A 85 10.28 -5.01 -19.82
CA ARG A 85 10.93 -3.82 -19.29
C ARG A 85 10.83 -2.68 -20.31
N HIS A 86 10.34 -1.52 -19.89
CA HIS A 86 10.26 -0.34 -20.73
C HIS A 86 11.68 0.19 -21.00
N ALA A 87 11.95 0.59 -22.25
CA ALA A 87 13.26 1.15 -22.64
C ALA A 87 13.52 2.49 -21.95
N LEU A 88 12.49 3.32 -21.86
CA LEU A 88 12.44 4.50 -20.99
C LEU A 88 11.32 4.31 -19.96
N PRO A 89 11.48 4.72 -18.70
CA PRO A 89 10.41 4.57 -17.70
C PRO A 89 9.11 5.27 -18.11
N MET A 90 7.96 4.66 -17.82
CA MET A 90 6.64 5.28 -17.87
C MET A 90 6.33 5.88 -16.51
N LEU A 91 6.47 7.20 -16.39
CA LEU A 91 6.29 7.93 -15.12
C LEU A 91 4.81 8.33 -14.88
N SER A 92 4.51 8.74 -13.66
CA SER A 92 3.25 9.40 -13.32
C SER A 92 3.34 10.91 -13.53
N LEU A 93 2.20 11.60 -13.42
CA LEU A 93 2.13 13.07 -13.38
C LEU A 93 1.99 13.57 -11.94
N ASP A 94 2.41 14.80 -11.71
CA ASP A 94 2.03 15.55 -10.52
C ASP A 94 0.63 16.14 -10.70
N ASN A 95 -0.08 16.44 -9.61
CA ASN A 95 -1.46 16.89 -9.66
C ASN A 95 -1.60 18.39 -9.32
N ALA A 96 -2.62 19.01 -9.92
CA ALA A 96 -3.14 20.33 -9.59
C ALA A 96 -4.65 20.21 -9.37
N PHE A 97 -5.17 20.92 -8.37
CA PHE A 97 -6.60 20.91 -8.03
C PHE A 97 -7.25 22.29 -8.14
N SER A 98 -6.44 23.33 -8.40
CA SER A 98 -6.89 24.71 -8.54
C SER A 98 -6.16 25.45 -9.66
N ASP A 99 -6.79 26.53 -10.14
CA ASP A 99 -6.19 27.45 -11.11
C ASP A 99 -4.84 28.02 -10.61
N GLU A 100 -4.70 28.22 -9.29
CA GLU A 100 -3.47 28.72 -8.68
C GLU A 100 -2.33 27.69 -8.76
N ASP A 101 -2.61 26.39 -8.59
CA ASP A 101 -1.60 25.33 -8.71
C ASP A 101 -0.97 25.30 -10.11
N VAL A 102 -1.78 25.60 -11.14
CA VAL A 102 -1.35 25.71 -12.54
C VAL A 102 -0.47 26.94 -12.75
N ALA A 103 -0.86 28.08 -12.18
CA ALA A 103 -0.03 29.29 -12.19
C ALA A 103 1.30 29.06 -11.46
N ASP A 104 1.27 28.35 -10.34
CA ASP A 104 2.43 27.95 -9.56
C ASP A 104 3.37 27.02 -10.34
N PHE A 105 2.82 26.03 -11.02
CA PHE A 105 3.57 25.17 -11.93
C PHE A 105 4.33 26.00 -12.98
N ALA A 106 3.65 26.93 -13.66
CA ALA A 106 4.29 27.78 -14.66
C ALA A 106 5.38 28.68 -14.07
N ARG A 107 5.16 29.25 -12.87
CA ARG A 107 6.18 30.01 -12.14
C ARG A 107 7.40 29.15 -11.78
N ARG A 108 7.19 27.92 -11.31
CA ARG A 108 8.28 26.96 -11.00
C ARG A 108 9.10 26.63 -12.25
N VAL A 109 8.45 26.37 -13.38
CA VAL A 109 9.11 26.09 -14.66
C VAL A 109 9.97 27.28 -15.10
N ARG A 110 9.42 28.50 -15.11
CA ARG A 110 10.16 29.72 -15.48
C ARG A 110 11.37 29.93 -14.57
N ARG A 111 11.18 29.80 -13.25
CA ARG A 111 12.25 29.95 -12.26
C ARG A 111 13.39 28.95 -12.48
N TYR A 112 13.05 27.68 -12.70
CA TYR A 112 14.05 26.63 -12.95
C TYR A 112 14.87 26.91 -14.21
N LEU A 113 14.19 27.36 -15.28
CA LEU A 113 14.82 27.70 -16.55
C LEU A 113 15.55 29.06 -16.54
N LYS A 114 15.48 29.80 -15.43
CA LYS A 114 15.98 31.17 -15.25
C LYS A 114 15.37 32.16 -16.26
N LEU A 115 14.10 31.96 -16.58
CA LEU A 115 13.31 32.88 -17.40
C LEU A 115 12.71 33.99 -16.52
N LYS A 116 12.38 35.13 -17.13
CA LYS A 116 11.59 36.17 -16.47
C LYS A 116 10.17 35.66 -16.21
N ASP A 117 9.50 36.21 -15.20
CA ASP A 117 8.15 35.77 -14.81
C ASP A 117 7.10 35.95 -15.94
N ASP A 118 7.32 36.94 -16.81
CA ASP A 118 6.48 37.26 -17.98
C ASP A 118 6.97 36.61 -19.28
N ALA A 119 8.04 35.81 -19.23
CA ALA A 119 8.55 35.16 -20.43
C ALA A 119 7.49 34.21 -21.03
N PRO A 120 7.31 34.21 -22.37
CA PRO A 120 6.43 33.27 -23.03
C PRO A 120 6.80 31.82 -22.68
N LEU A 121 5.80 31.01 -22.34
CA LEU A 121 5.98 29.60 -22.05
C LEU A 121 4.85 28.83 -22.72
N ALA A 122 5.16 28.26 -23.88
CA ALA A 122 4.22 27.45 -24.64
C ALA A 122 3.91 26.14 -23.91
N ILE A 123 2.63 25.85 -23.71
CA ILE A 123 2.13 24.67 -23.00
C ILE A 123 1.01 24.05 -23.83
N THR A 124 1.06 22.74 -24.00
CA THR A 124 -0.04 21.95 -24.56
C THR A 124 -1.01 21.55 -23.45
N ALA A 125 -2.29 21.55 -23.75
CA ALA A 125 -3.37 21.11 -22.88
C ALA A 125 -4.21 20.04 -23.59
N GLU A 126 -4.35 18.88 -22.98
CA GLU A 126 -5.06 17.72 -23.54
C GLU A 126 -5.95 17.06 -22.47
N PRO A 127 -7.09 16.45 -22.83
CA PRO A 127 -7.91 15.74 -21.85
C PRO A 127 -7.13 14.59 -21.20
N LYS A 128 -7.24 14.46 -19.88
CA LYS A 128 -6.69 13.32 -19.14
C LYS A 128 -7.69 12.17 -19.24
N ILE A 129 -7.41 11.24 -20.16
CA ILE A 129 -8.26 10.08 -20.43
C ILE A 129 -8.25 9.14 -19.23
N ASP A 130 -9.42 8.67 -18.82
CA ASP A 130 -9.56 7.72 -17.73
C ASP A 130 -9.60 6.28 -18.28
N GLY A 131 -8.43 5.64 -18.35
CA GLY A 131 -8.27 4.32 -18.94
C GLY A 131 -7.06 3.56 -18.41
N LEU A 132 -6.44 2.76 -19.30
CA LEU A 132 -5.21 2.02 -19.02
C LEU A 132 -4.09 2.48 -19.94
N SER A 133 -3.01 3.00 -19.36
CA SER A 133 -1.83 3.42 -20.12
C SER A 133 -1.12 2.24 -20.79
N LEU A 134 -0.78 2.43 -22.05
CA LEU A 134 -0.17 1.43 -22.92
C LEU A 134 1.05 2.01 -23.65
N SER A 135 2.14 1.26 -23.66
CA SER A 135 3.33 1.51 -24.46
C SER A 135 3.37 0.56 -25.66
N LEU A 136 3.62 1.09 -26.86
CA LEU A 136 3.61 0.38 -28.13
C LEU A 136 4.95 0.61 -28.83
N ARG A 137 5.82 -0.40 -28.86
CA ARG A 137 7.14 -0.27 -29.48
C ARG A 137 7.15 -0.80 -30.90
N TYR A 138 7.55 0.07 -31.83
CA TYR A 138 7.70 -0.23 -33.24
C TYR A 138 9.17 -0.32 -33.63
N GLU A 139 9.52 -1.30 -34.47
CA GLU A 139 10.80 -1.37 -35.16
C GLU A 139 10.58 -1.41 -36.67
N LYS A 140 11.25 -0.54 -37.41
CA LYS A 140 11.12 -0.39 -38.86
C LYS A 140 9.64 -0.28 -39.26
N GLY A 141 8.91 0.51 -38.47
CA GLY A 141 7.48 0.74 -38.59
C GLY A 141 6.58 -0.45 -38.27
N ARG A 142 7.04 -1.58 -37.71
CA ARG A 142 6.18 -2.73 -37.33
C ARG A 142 6.04 -2.86 -35.82
N LEU A 143 4.83 -3.15 -35.33
CA LEU A 143 4.57 -3.35 -33.90
C LEU A 143 5.26 -4.62 -33.39
N VAL A 144 6.32 -4.45 -32.61
CA VAL A 144 7.11 -5.55 -32.03
C VAL A 144 6.61 -5.94 -30.65
N SER A 145 6.23 -4.97 -29.83
CA SER A 145 5.73 -5.23 -28.48
C SER A 145 4.74 -4.18 -28.00
N ALA A 146 3.76 -4.60 -27.20
CA ALA A 146 2.89 -3.72 -26.42
C ALA A 146 2.98 -4.10 -24.94
N ALA A 147 3.15 -3.11 -24.07
CA ALA A 147 3.26 -3.32 -22.64
C ALA A 147 2.35 -2.37 -21.86
N THR A 148 1.65 -2.90 -20.85
CA THR A 148 0.96 -2.05 -19.86
C THR A 148 1.99 -1.24 -19.05
N ARG A 149 1.55 -0.21 -18.32
CA ARG A 149 2.50 0.59 -17.52
C ARG A 149 3.23 -0.23 -16.45
N GLY A 150 2.50 -1.09 -15.73
CA GLY A 150 3.01 -1.79 -14.54
C GLY A 150 3.60 -0.81 -13.53
N ASP A 151 4.83 -1.06 -13.07
CA ASP A 151 5.53 -0.26 -12.04
C ASP A 151 6.32 0.93 -12.65
N GLY A 152 6.00 1.26 -13.91
CA GLY A 152 6.68 2.28 -14.68
C GLY A 152 8.03 1.84 -15.24
N ALA A 153 8.71 0.85 -14.67
CA ALA A 153 9.92 0.24 -15.23
C ALA A 153 9.62 -1.05 -16.00
N VAL A 154 8.66 -1.83 -15.55
CA VAL A 154 8.26 -3.12 -16.11
C VAL A 154 6.73 -3.18 -16.19
N GLY A 155 6.24 -3.61 -17.36
CA GLY A 155 4.83 -3.81 -17.68
C GLY A 155 4.48 -5.25 -18.04
N GLU A 156 3.18 -5.51 -18.24
CA GLU A 156 2.66 -6.79 -18.75
C GLU A 156 2.66 -6.79 -20.29
N ASP A 157 3.13 -7.88 -20.90
CA ASP A 157 3.10 -8.10 -22.34
C ASP A 157 1.67 -8.38 -22.79
N VAL A 158 1.08 -7.38 -23.45
CA VAL A 158 -0.26 -7.43 -24.03
C VAL A 158 -0.19 -7.25 -25.55
N THR A 159 0.94 -7.63 -26.17
CA THR A 159 1.20 -7.43 -27.60
C THR A 159 0.11 -8.04 -28.47
N ALA A 160 -0.30 -9.27 -28.17
CA ALA A 160 -1.31 -9.96 -28.97
C ALA A 160 -2.68 -9.28 -28.86
N ASN A 161 -3.07 -8.83 -27.67
CA ASN A 161 -4.31 -8.11 -27.40
C ASN A 161 -4.31 -6.73 -28.07
N ALA A 162 -3.23 -5.97 -27.94
CA ALA A 162 -3.09 -4.64 -28.56
C ALA A 162 -3.25 -4.69 -30.09
N ARG A 163 -2.77 -5.74 -30.75
CA ARG A 163 -2.93 -5.95 -32.21
C ARG A 163 -4.39 -6.11 -32.67
N THR A 164 -5.31 -6.36 -31.73
CA THR A 164 -6.74 -6.51 -32.05
C THR A 164 -7.51 -5.19 -32.03
N LEU A 165 -6.92 -4.13 -31.46
CA LEU A 165 -7.57 -2.83 -31.38
C LEU A 165 -7.50 -2.13 -32.76
N PRO A 166 -8.64 -1.63 -33.29
CA PRO A 166 -8.68 -1.01 -34.61
C PRO A 166 -7.87 0.29 -34.69
N ASP A 167 -7.72 0.97 -33.55
CA ASP A 167 -7.04 2.26 -33.42
C ASP A 167 -5.51 2.12 -33.33
N ILE A 168 -4.99 0.89 -33.24
CA ILE A 168 -3.55 0.61 -33.13
C ILE A 168 -3.05 0.01 -34.46
N PRO A 169 -2.28 0.76 -35.27
CA PRO A 169 -1.77 0.25 -36.53
C PRO A 169 -0.71 -0.83 -36.28
N ASN A 170 -0.86 -2.00 -36.89
CA ASN A 170 0.17 -3.06 -36.86
C ASN A 170 1.45 -2.64 -37.61
N ARG A 171 1.31 -1.69 -38.54
CA ARG A 171 2.42 -1.05 -39.25
C ARG A 171 2.17 0.45 -39.34
N LEU A 172 3.14 1.26 -38.92
CA LEU A 172 3.07 2.72 -39.01
C LEU A 172 2.93 3.17 -40.46
N HIS A 173 2.15 4.22 -40.66
CA HIS A 173 2.03 4.91 -41.94
C HIS A 173 3.18 5.92 -42.12
N GLY A 174 3.53 6.20 -43.38
CA GLY A 174 4.56 7.19 -43.72
C GLY A 174 5.99 6.75 -43.37
N GLU A 175 6.90 7.71 -43.34
CA GLU A 175 8.28 7.53 -42.88
C GLU A 175 8.33 7.71 -41.37
N ALA A 176 8.42 6.59 -40.64
CA ALA A 176 8.59 6.59 -39.20
C ALA A 176 10.05 6.25 -38.83
N PRO A 177 10.54 6.70 -37.67
CA PRO A 177 11.87 6.33 -37.18
C PRO A 177 12.05 4.81 -37.08
N ASP A 178 13.31 4.36 -37.22
CA ASP A 178 13.67 2.94 -37.17
C ASP A 178 13.25 2.27 -35.85
N ILE A 179 13.29 3.01 -34.74
CA ILE A 179 12.70 2.61 -33.46
C ILE A 179 11.80 3.76 -33.01
N PHE A 180 10.54 3.47 -32.71
CA PHE A 180 9.63 4.47 -32.15
C PHE A 180 8.63 3.81 -31.20
N GLU A 181 8.61 4.26 -29.95
CA GLU A 181 7.65 3.84 -28.93
C GLU A 181 6.53 4.87 -28.83
N VAL A 182 5.29 4.47 -29.11
CA VAL A 182 4.09 5.31 -28.93
C VAL A 182 3.48 5.02 -27.58
N ARG A 183 3.09 6.07 -26.85
CA ARG A 183 2.40 5.97 -25.56
C ARG A 183 1.02 6.60 -25.66
N GLY A 184 0.04 5.91 -25.10
CA GLY A 184 -1.34 6.34 -25.12
C GLY A 184 -2.19 5.65 -24.06
N GLU A 185 -3.47 5.95 -24.08
CA GLU A 185 -4.45 5.39 -23.15
C GLU A 185 -5.45 4.51 -23.90
N VAL A 186 -5.63 3.28 -23.43
CA VAL A 186 -6.72 2.41 -23.84
C VAL A 186 -7.94 2.73 -23.00
N TYR A 187 -9.09 2.96 -23.65
CA TYR A 187 -10.33 3.34 -22.97
C TYR A 187 -11.55 2.69 -23.61
N MET A 188 -12.71 2.87 -22.98
CA MET A 188 -14.01 2.42 -23.48
C MET A 188 -15.01 3.56 -23.44
N THR A 189 -15.86 3.67 -24.46
CA THR A 189 -16.91 4.70 -24.49
C THR A 189 -18.04 4.34 -23.53
N HIS A 190 -18.83 5.32 -23.08
CA HIS A 190 -19.98 5.09 -22.19
C HIS A 190 -21.01 4.15 -22.82
N ALA A 191 -21.28 4.31 -24.12
CA ALA A 191 -22.22 3.48 -24.86
C ALA A 191 -21.71 2.04 -24.98
N ASP A 192 -20.43 1.88 -25.31
CA ASP A 192 -19.77 0.59 -25.44
C ASP A 192 -19.67 -0.16 -24.11
N PHE A 193 -19.38 0.56 -23.02
CA PHE A 193 -19.38 0.03 -21.65
C PHE A 193 -20.77 -0.45 -21.23
N ALA A 194 -21.81 0.36 -21.47
CA ALA A 194 -23.18 -0.03 -21.16
C ALA A 194 -23.60 -1.29 -21.94
N ALA A 195 -23.30 -1.33 -23.24
CA ALA A 195 -23.59 -2.49 -24.10
C ALA A 195 -22.79 -3.74 -23.67
N LEU A 196 -21.53 -3.57 -23.26
CA LEU A 196 -20.72 -4.65 -22.71
C LEU A 196 -21.33 -5.21 -21.42
N ASN A 197 -21.65 -4.35 -20.45
CA ASN A 197 -22.26 -4.76 -19.19
C ASN A 197 -23.63 -5.40 -19.37
N GLU A 198 -24.41 -4.98 -20.37
CA GLU A 198 -25.67 -5.62 -20.74
C GLU A 198 -25.45 -7.02 -21.32
N ARG A 199 -24.47 -7.21 -22.21
CA ARG A 199 -24.10 -8.54 -22.74
C ARG A 199 -23.62 -9.47 -21.63
N LEU A 200 -22.76 -8.96 -20.75
CA LEU A 200 -22.29 -9.70 -19.58
C LEU A 200 -23.47 -10.12 -18.70
N ALA A 201 -24.44 -9.22 -18.46
CA ALA A 201 -25.67 -9.51 -17.71
C ALA A 201 -26.55 -10.59 -18.31
N LYS A 202 -26.55 -10.72 -19.63
CA LYS A 202 -27.26 -11.79 -20.34
C LYS A 202 -26.49 -13.12 -20.36
N GLY A 203 -25.24 -13.14 -19.87
CA GLY A 203 -24.37 -14.31 -19.87
C GLY A 203 -23.65 -14.55 -21.21
N ASP A 204 -23.73 -13.59 -22.13
CA ASP A 204 -23.12 -13.65 -23.47
C ASP A 204 -21.68 -13.13 -23.40
N ASP A 205 -20.82 -13.87 -22.71
CA ASP A 205 -19.41 -13.51 -22.51
C ASP A 205 -18.45 -14.49 -23.21
N PRO A 206 -17.72 -14.10 -24.27
CA PRO A 206 -16.73 -14.98 -24.89
C PRO A 206 -15.53 -15.29 -23.95
N ALA A 207 -15.26 -14.43 -22.95
CA ALA A 207 -14.29 -14.73 -21.88
C ALA A 207 -14.72 -15.89 -20.98
N ALA A 208 -15.98 -16.34 -21.11
CA ALA A 208 -16.50 -17.47 -20.36
C ALA A 208 -15.80 -18.79 -20.69
N GLU A 209 -15.29 -18.91 -21.91
CA GLU A 209 -14.67 -20.13 -22.47
C GLU A 209 -13.16 -20.20 -22.18
N GLU A 210 -12.49 -19.07 -21.92
CA GLU A 210 -11.07 -18.96 -21.55
C GLU A 210 -10.73 -19.46 -20.13
N ALA A 211 -11.73 -19.75 -19.31
CA ALA A 211 -11.52 -20.26 -17.96
C ALA A 211 -11.04 -21.72 -18.01
N ASP A 212 -9.74 -21.90 -18.27
CA ASP A 212 -8.99 -23.15 -18.08
C ASP A 212 -8.71 -23.43 -16.58
N GLU A 213 -9.16 -22.55 -15.68
CA GLU A 213 -9.44 -22.97 -14.31
C GLU A 213 -10.62 -23.93 -14.36
N PRO A 214 -10.53 -25.16 -13.79
CA PRO A 214 -11.67 -26.03 -13.75
C PRO A 214 -12.82 -25.25 -13.10
N ALA A 215 -13.92 -25.11 -13.83
CA ALA A 215 -15.16 -24.61 -13.29
C ALA A 215 -15.47 -25.48 -12.06
N SER A 216 -15.11 -24.99 -10.89
CA SER A 216 -15.66 -25.49 -9.65
C SER A 216 -17.15 -25.26 -9.82
N ALA A 217 -17.91 -26.32 -10.08
CA ALA A 217 -19.37 -26.29 -10.14
C ALA A 217 -20.08 -25.80 -8.84
N ALA A 218 -19.33 -25.15 -7.92
CA ALA A 218 -19.68 -24.51 -6.63
C ALA A 218 -19.46 -23.01 -6.64
N ALA A 219 -18.92 -22.43 -7.70
CA ALA A 219 -19.00 -21.00 -7.85
C ALA A 219 -20.49 -20.63 -7.69
N PRO A 220 -20.86 -19.69 -6.80
CA PRO A 220 -22.21 -19.16 -6.81
C PRO A 220 -22.49 -18.79 -8.27
N ALA A 221 -23.59 -19.33 -8.87
CA ALA A 221 -24.03 -19.08 -10.25
C ALA A 221 -23.48 -17.75 -10.70
N ARG A 222 -22.56 -17.85 -11.68
CA ARG A 222 -21.66 -16.81 -12.17
C ARG A 222 -22.27 -15.47 -11.81
N LYS A 223 -21.75 -14.81 -10.77
CA LYS A 223 -22.05 -13.39 -10.58
C LYS A 223 -21.70 -12.80 -11.94
N VAL A 224 -22.71 -12.32 -12.64
CA VAL A 224 -22.50 -11.59 -13.88
C VAL A 224 -21.37 -10.62 -13.58
N ARG A 225 -20.20 -10.80 -14.21
CA ARG A 225 -19.09 -9.87 -14.06
C ARG A 225 -19.47 -8.63 -14.84
N GLN A 226 -20.28 -7.76 -14.25
CA GLN A 226 -20.39 -6.40 -14.75
C GLN A 226 -19.16 -5.65 -14.25
N PHE A 227 -18.54 -4.88 -15.13
CA PHE A 227 -17.48 -3.98 -14.75
C PHE A 227 -18.08 -2.77 -14.03
N ALA A 228 -17.39 -2.30 -12.99
CA ALA A 228 -17.88 -1.18 -12.17
C ALA A 228 -17.92 0.12 -12.98
N ASN A 229 -16.90 0.38 -13.80
CA ASN A 229 -16.72 1.61 -14.57
C ASN A 229 -16.03 1.31 -15.93
N PRO A 230 -15.97 2.29 -16.85
CA PRO A 230 -15.29 2.14 -18.14
C PRO A 230 -13.78 1.89 -18.05
N ARG A 231 -13.08 2.43 -17.05
CA ARG A 231 -11.62 2.24 -16.85
C ARG A 231 -11.28 0.77 -16.58
N ASN A 232 -11.93 0.16 -15.60
CA ASN A 232 -11.79 -1.24 -15.22
C ASN A 232 -12.30 -2.15 -16.33
N ALA A 233 -13.36 -1.74 -17.04
CA ALA A 233 -13.80 -2.46 -18.24
C ALA A 233 -12.72 -2.45 -19.32
N ALA A 234 -12.03 -1.32 -19.53
CA ALA A 234 -10.95 -1.21 -20.50
C ALA A 234 -9.74 -2.05 -20.09
N ALA A 235 -9.29 -1.94 -18.84
CA ALA A 235 -8.18 -2.71 -18.28
C ALA A 235 -8.44 -4.21 -18.32
N GLY A 236 -9.58 -4.65 -17.80
CA GLY A 236 -10.00 -6.04 -17.82
C GLY A 236 -10.15 -6.57 -19.24
N SER A 237 -10.73 -5.80 -20.16
CA SER A 237 -10.91 -6.21 -21.57
C SER A 237 -9.59 -6.33 -22.34
N LEU A 238 -8.58 -5.53 -22.00
CA LEU A 238 -7.26 -5.60 -22.64
C LEU A 238 -6.44 -6.78 -22.10
N ARG A 239 -6.56 -7.09 -20.80
CA ARG A 239 -5.78 -8.12 -20.08
C ARG A 239 -6.43 -9.50 -20.16
N GLN A 240 -6.73 -9.99 -21.37
CA GLN A 240 -7.31 -11.32 -21.62
C GLN A 240 -6.25 -12.31 -22.11
N LYS A 241 -6.39 -13.62 -21.80
CA LYS A 241 -5.40 -14.61 -22.26
C LYS A 241 -5.60 -14.94 -23.73
N ASP A 242 -6.84 -14.99 -24.21
CA ASP A 242 -7.18 -15.08 -25.63
C ASP A 242 -7.42 -13.67 -26.21
N PRO A 243 -6.56 -13.21 -27.13
CA PRO A 243 -6.76 -11.93 -27.81
C PRO A 243 -8.09 -11.81 -28.56
N GLU A 244 -8.74 -12.92 -28.97
CA GLU A 244 -10.04 -12.86 -29.63
C GLU A 244 -11.15 -12.37 -28.69
N VAL A 245 -11.01 -12.60 -27.38
CA VAL A 245 -11.90 -11.98 -26.39
C VAL A 245 -11.67 -10.48 -26.39
N THR A 246 -10.42 -10.00 -26.33
CA THR A 246 -10.12 -8.56 -26.47
C THR A 246 -10.71 -7.98 -27.77
N ARG A 247 -10.59 -8.69 -28.89
CA ARG A 247 -11.17 -8.27 -30.19
C ARG A 247 -12.69 -8.07 -30.13
N SER A 248 -13.39 -8.90 -29.36
CA SER A 248 -14.85 -8.81 -29.17
C SER A 248 -15.28 -7.63 -28.29
N ARG A 249 -14.33 -7.02 -27.57
CA ARG A 249 -14.55 -5.87 -26.70
C ARG A 249 -14.26 -4.58 -27.47
N PRO A 250 -15.17 -3.59 -27.42
CA PRO A 250 -15.04 -2.33 -28.15
C PRO A 250 -14.02 -1.38 -27.49
N LEU A 251 -12.75 -1.77 -27.46
CA LEU A 251 -11.67 -0.94 -26.93
C LEU A 251 -11.26 0.13 -27.95
N ARG A 252 -10.95 1.30 -27.42
CA ARG A 252 -10.43 2.45 -28.17
C ARG A 252 -9.07 2.86 -27.64
N PHE A 253 -8.33 3.62 -28.42
CA PHE A 253 -7.01 4.14 -28.05
C PHE A 253 -6.88 5.62 -28.43
N PHE A 254 -6.18 6.40 -27.60
CA PHE A 254 -5.67 7.72 -27.97
C PHE A 254 -4.17 7.79 -27.69
N ALA A 255 -3.39 8.20 -28.68
CA ALA A 255 -1.97 8.49 -28.47
C ALA A 255 -1.77 9.90 -27.89
N TYR A 256 -0.87 10.04 -26.91
CA TYR A 256 -0.60 11.32 -26.23
C TYR A 256 0.90 11.62 -26.04
N ALA A 257 1.78 10.63 -26.21
CA ALA A 257 3.22 10.79 -26.02
C ALA A 257 4.01 9.68 -26.75
N TRP A 258 5.33 9.68 -26.54
CA TRP A 258 6.26 8.67 -27.03
C TRP A 258 7.24 8.26 -25.92
N GLY A 259 7.95 7.16 -26.13
CA GLY A 259 9.03 6.67 -25.29
C GLY A 259 10.36 6.66 -26.04
N GLU A 260 11.00 5.50 -26.15
CA GLU A 260 12.23 5.34 -26.95
C GLU A 260 12.00 5.72 -28.42
N ALA A 261 12.89 6.52 -28.99
CA ALA A 261 12.88 6.89 -30.40
C ALA A 261 14.30 6.97 -30.94
N SER A 262 14.57 6.37 -32.10
CA SER A 262 15.85 6.53 -32.80
C SER A 262 16.04 7.95 -33.34
N GLU A 263 14.93 8.58 -33.71
CA GLU A 263 14.85 9.99 -34.09
C GLU A 263 13.50 10.54 -33.62
N VAL A 264 13.49 11.74 -33.04
CA VAL A 264 12.25 12.40 -32.60
C VAL A 264 11.75 13.29 -33.75
N PRO A 265 10.55 13.05 -34.31
CA PRO A 265 10.05 13.71 -35.51
C PRO A 265 9.47 15.11 -35.22
N GLY A 266 10.20 15.93 -34.48
CA GLY A 266 9.76 17.26 -34.08
C GLY A 266 10.64 17.88 -33.00
N ARG A 267 10.49 19.19 -32.82
CA ARG A 267 11.14 19.99 -31.76
C ARG A 267 10.17 20.35 -30.64
N THR A 268 8.87 20.19 -30.86
CA THR A 268 7.83 20.44 -29.86
C THR A 268 6.94 19.24 -29.62
N GLN A 269 6.30 19.19 -28.46
CA GLN A 269 5.28 18.20 -28.08
C GLN A 269 4.17 18.15 -29.13
N SER A 270 3.69 19.33 -29.56
CA SER A 270 2.65 19.46 -30.57
C SER A 270 3.06 18.85 -31.91
N GLU A 271 4.30 19.10 -32.36
CA GLU A 271 4.84 18.54 -33.61
C GLU A 271 4.96 17.02 -33.55
N VAL A 272 5.47 16.46 -32.44
CA VAL A 272 5.65 15.02 -32.30
C VAL A 272 4.31 14.30 -32.20
N VAL A 273 3.34 14.82 -31.44
CA VAL A 273 1.99 14.21 -31.38
C VAL A 273 1.28 14.31 -32.72
N ALA A 274 1.46 15.41 -33.47
CA ALA A 274 0.95 15.51 -34.84
C ALA A 274 1.60 14.47 -35.77
N ALA A 275 2.91 14.22 -35.65
CA ALA A 275 3.60 13.17 -36.38
C ALA A 275 3.06 11.76 -36.02
N VAL A 276 2.77 11.51 -34.74
CA VAL A 276 2.12 10.27 -34.29
C VAL A 276 0.73 10.10 -34.91
N GLY A 277 -0.03 11.18 -35.04
CA GLY A 277 -1.26 11.19 -35.83
C GLY A 277 -1.03 10.80 -37.30
N GLY A 278 0.02 11.35 -37.92
CA GLY A 278 0.47 10.99 -39.26
C GLY A 278 0.89 9.53 -39.43
N PHE A 279 1.36 8.87 -38.35
CA PHE A 279 1.67 7.44 -38.34
C PHE A 279 0.44 6.52 -38.30
N GLY A 280 -0.76 7.09 -38.21
CA GLY A 280 -2.03 6.37 -38.26
C GLY A 280 -2.72 6.21 -36.91
N PHE A 281 -2.26 6.89 -35.86
CA PHE A 281 -2.91 6.86 -34.55
C PHE A 281 -3.99 7.95 -34.43
N PRO A 282 -5.12 7.67 -33.76
CA PRO A 282 -6.00 8.72 -33.29
C PRO A 282 -5.31 9.54 -32.18
N ILE A 283 -5.36 10.86 -32.34
CA ILE A 283 -4.97 11.85 -31.32
C ILE A 283 -6.23 12.57 -30.83
N ASN A 284 -6.23 13.04 -29.59
CA ASN A 284 -7.42 13.67 -29.05
C ASN A 284 -7.64 15.05 -29.71
N PRO A 285 -8.81 15.33 -30.31
CA PRO A 285 -9.07 16.60 -31.00
C PRO A 285 -9.10 17.82 -30.07
N LEU A 286 -9.20 17.62 -28.77
CA LEU A 286 -9.16 18.68 -27.75
C LEU A 286 -7.74 19.01 -27.28
N MET A 287 -6.70 18.36 -27.82
CA MET A 287 -5.32 18.76 -27.57
C MET A 287 -5.05 20.09 -28.28
N MET A 288 -4.72 21.13 -27.50
CA MET A 288 -4.42 22.47 -28.01
C MET A 288 -3.17 23.06 -27.36
N ARG A 289 -2.50 24.00 -28.04
CA ARG A 289 -1.31 24.70 -27.56
C ARG A 289 -1.65 26.14 -27.19
N PHE A 290 -1.17 26.58 -26.03
CA PHE A 290 -1.39 27.92 -25.49
C PHE A 290 -0.05 28.56 -25.10
N ASP A 291 0.03 29.89 -25.18
CA ASP A 291 1.23 30.67 -24.82
C ASP A 291 1.09 31.37 -23.46
N ASP A 292 -0.09 31.31 -22.85
CA ASP A 292 -0.43 31.93 -21.57
C ASP A 292 -1.34 31.02 -20.71
N ILE A 293 -1.37 31.31 -19.41
CA ILE A 293 -2.12 30.51 -18.42
C ILE A 293 -3.62 30.76 -18.51
N GLY A 294 -4.04 31.97 -18.89
CA GLY A 294 -5.47 32.30 -19.03
C GLY A 294 -6.14 31.38 -20.05
N GLY A 295 -5.51 31.20 -21.21
CA GLY A 295 -5.98 30.28 -22.24
C GLY A 295 -6.04 28.81 -21.78
N LEU A 296 -5.08 28.34 -20.97
CA LEU A 296 -5.11 26.98 -20.41
C LEU A 296 -6.32 26.75 -19.49
N ILE A 297 -6.63 27.75 -18.65
CA ILE A 297 -7.75 27.67 -17.69
C ILE A 297 -9.09 27.79 -18.42
N GLU A 298 -9.20 28.67 -19.42
CA GLU A 298 -10.40 28.77 -20.27
C GLU A 298 -10.67 27.45 -21.00
N HIS A 299 -9.63 26.80 -21.53
CA HIS A 299 -9.76 25.51 -22.18
C HIS A 299 -10.13 24.39 -21.21
N TYR A 300 -9.54 24.37 -20.01
CA TYR A 300 -9.94 23.44 -18.94
C TYR A 300 -11.44 23.54 -18.61
N ARG A 301 -11.95 24.76 -18.42
CA ARG A 301 -13.39 24.99 -18.16
C ARG A 301 -14.26 24.57 -19.34
N SER A 302 -13.79 24.78 -20.57
CA SER A 302 -14.48 24.31 -21.78
C SER A 302 -14.57 22.79 -21.84
N ILE A 303 -13.49 22.06 -21.51
CA ILE A 303 -13.48 20.60 -21.43
C ILE A 303 -14.39 20.13 -20.28
N GLU A 304 -14.32 20.77 -19.11
CA GLU A 304 -15.17 20.46 -17.96
C GLU A 304 -16.66 20.55 -18.31
N ALA A 305 -17.07 21.63 -18.98
CA ALA A 305 -18.44 21.83 -19.43
C ALA A 305 -18.91 20.76 -20.44
N GLN A 306 -17.99 20.24 -21.25
CA GLN A 306 -18.27 19.20 -22.24
C GLN A 306 -18.21 17.78 -21.67
N ARG A 307 -17.68 17.59 -20.45
CA ARG A 307 -17.38 16.28 -19.84
C ARG A 307 -18.53 15.28 -19.94
N ALA A 308 -19.76 15.71 -19.69
CA ALA A 308 -20.94 14.84 -19.74
C ALA A 308 -21.33 14.39 -21.17
N THR A 309 -20.80 15.04 -22.21
CA THR A 309 -21.16 14.84 -23.62
C THR A 309 -20.05 14.24 -24.48
N LEU A 310 -18.83 14.06 -23.94
CA LEU A 310 -17.70 13.50 -24.69
C LEU A 310 -17.90 12.02 -25.07
N GLY A 311 -18.75 11.30 -24.34
CA GLY A 311 -19.03 9.88 -24.57
C GLY A 311 -17.94 8.93 -24.06
N TYR A 312 -16.92 9.44 -23.36
CA TYR A 312 -15.88 8.68 -22.67
C TYR A 312 -15.47 9.42 -21.40
N ASP A 313 -14.87 8.70 -20.44
CA ASP A 313 -14.47 9.28 -19.17
C ASP A 313 -13.13 10.02 -19.25
N ILE A 314 -13.11 11.17 -18.59
CA ILE A 314 -11.93 11.99 -18.33
C ILE A 314 -11.95 12.45 -16.87
N ASP A 315 -10.77 12.56 -16.27
CA ASP A 315 -10.60 12.94 -14.87
C ASP A 315 -9.87 14.29 -14.70
N GLY A 316 -9.48 14.94 -15.79
CA GLY A 316 -8.87 16.27 -15.78
C GLY A 316 -8.33 16.69 -17.14
N VAL A 317 -7.37 17.62 -17.12
CA VAL A 317 -6.58 18.08 -18.26
C VAL A 317 -5.09 17.96 -17.93
N VAL A 318 -4.30 17.42 -18.84
CA VAL A 318 -2.83 17.36 -18.71
C VAL A 318 -2.22 18.55 -19.41
N TYR A 319 -1.33 19.25 -18.70
CA TYR A 319 -0.51 20.33 -19.24
C TYR A 319 0.93 19.85 -19.43
N LYS A 320 1.53 20.11 -20.60
CA LYS A 320 2.94 19.79 -20.89
C LYS A 320 3.64 20.97 -21.56
N VAL A 321 4.83 21.35 -21.09
CA VAL A 321 5.68 22.33 -21.76
C VAL A 321 5.92 21.88 -23.20
N ASP A 322 5.63 22.73 -24.18
CA ASP A 322 5.61 22.34 -25.59
C ASP A 322 7.02 22.16 -26.17
N ASP A 323 8.01 22.96 -25.77
CA ASP A 323 9.38 22.86 -26.29
C ASP A 323 10.16 21.69 -25.67
N LEU A 324 10.65 20.76 -26.50
CA LEU A 324 11.36 19.55 -26.03
C LEU A 324 12.76 19.83 -25.49
N ALA A 325 13.44 20.88 -25.96
CA ALA A 325 14.71 21.30 -25.39
C ALA A 325 14.52 21.81 -23.95
N LEU A 326 13.38 22.46 -23.68
CA LEU A 326 13.01 22.85 -22.31
C LEU A 326 12.63 21.65 -21.46
N GLN A 327 11.87 20.68 -21.98
CA GLN A 327 11.57 19.42 -21.27
C GLN A 327 12.85 18.69 -20.86
N ASN A 328 13.81 18.55 -21.78
CA ASN A 328 15.11 17.90 -21.50
C ASN A 328 15.91 18.62 -20.41
N ARG A 329 15.91 19.96 -20.40
CA ARG A 329 16.58 20.75 -19.35
C ARG A 329 15.89 20.62 -17.99
N LEU A 330 14.55 20.61 -17.98
CA LEU A 330 13.73 20.45 -16.78
C LEU A 330 13.92 19.06 -16.17
N GLY A 331 14.01 18.04 -17.02
CA GLY A 331 14.19 16.65 -16.60
C GLY A 331 13.06 16.16 -15.69
N PHE A 332 13.41 15.25 -14.80
CA PHE A 332 12.48 14.53 -13.94
C PHE A 332 12.85 14.73 -12.46
N VAL A 333 11.86 14.59 -11.58
CA VAL A 333 12.08 14.14 -10.21
C VAL A 333 11.77 12.64 -10.14
N SER A 334 12.08 11.98 -9.02
CA SER A 334 12.00 10.52 -8.82
C SER A 334 10.81 9.80 -9.49
N ARG A 335 9.62 10.43 -9.53
CA ARG A 335 8.38 9.78 -10.01
C ARG A 335 7.57 10.55 -11.07
N PHE A 336 7.88 11.83 -11.36
CA PHE A 336 7.13 12.65 -12.32
C PHE A 336 8.02 13.66 -13.07
N PRO A 337 7.66 14.03 -14.31
CA PRO A 337 8.37 15.07 -15.07
C PRO A 337 8.14 16.46 -14.46
N ARG A 338 9.19 17.30 -14.43
CA ARG A 338 9.03 18.71 -13.99
C ARG A 338 8.31 19.59 -15.01
N TRP A 339 8.13 19.06 -16.22
CA TRP A 339 7.60 19.78 -17.39
C TRP A 339 6.14 19.44 -17.69
N ALA A 340 5.46 18.63 -16.86
CA ALA A 340 4.05 18.34 -17.01
C ALA A 340 3.31 18.23 -15.67
N ILE A 341 2.01 18.52 -15.67
CA ILE A 341 1.11 18.45 -14.51
C ILE A 341 -0.31 18.07 -14.96
N ALA A 342 -1.07 17.39 -14.11
CA ALA A 342 -2.47 17.02 -14.34
C ALA A 342 -3.41 17.90 -13.49
N HIS A 343 -4.22 18.75 -14.14
CA HIS A 343 -5.25 19.55 -13.49
C HIS A 343 -6.56 18.75 -13.40
N LYS A 344 -6.87 18.21 -12.22
CA LYS A 344 -8.00 17.31 -11.96
C LYS A 344 -9.33 18.07 -11.82
N PHE A 345 -10.44 17.48 -12.27
CA PHE A 345 -11.78 18.03 -12.00
C PHE A 345 -12.17 17.83 -10.53
N SER A 346 -13.00 18.74 -10.00
CA SER A 346 -13.57 18.58 -8.65
C SER A 346 -14.47 17.34 -8.52
N ALA A 347 -14.38 16.62 -7.40
CA ALA A 347 -15.15 15.40 -7.19
C ALA A 347 -16.68 15.56 -7.12
N GLN A 348 -17.39 14.53 -7.59
CA GLN A 348 -18.84 14.52 -7.70
C GLN A 348 -19.50 14.10 -6.37
N LYS A 349 -20.53 14.84 -5.97
CA LYS A 349 -21.33 14.59 -4.76
C LYS A 349 -22.71 14.06 -5.16
N ALA A 350 -23.27 13.18 -4.34
CA ALA A 350 -24.65 12.75 -4.45
C ALA A 350 -25.28 12.62 -3.06
N THR A 351 -26.61 12.59 -3.00
CA THR A 351 -27.34 12.32 -1.75
C THR A 351 -28.07 11.00 -1.83
N THR A 352 -28.01 10.21 -0.76
CA THR A 352 -28.75 8.93 -0.67
C THR A 352 -29.21 8.66 0.77
N VAL A 353 -30.00 7.61 0.98
CA VAL A 353 -30.60 7.24 2.27
C VAL A 353 -29.86 6.06 2.88
N VAL A 354 -29.55 6.12 4.18
CA VAL A 354 -29.04 4.99 4.95
C VAL A 354 -30.18 4.02 5.25
N ARG A 355 -30.15 2.82 4.68
CA ARG A 355 -31.16 1.77 4.89
C ARG A 355 -30.91 0.95 6.14
N GLU A 356 -29.65 0.64 6.41
CA GLU A 356 -29.22 -0.21 7.53
C GLU A 356 -27.77 0.12 7.89
N ILE A 357 -27.38 -0.15 9.13
CA ILE A 357 -25.98 -0.18 9.55
C ILE A 357 -25.69 -1.59 10.07
N VAL A 358 -24.78 -2.30 9.40
CA VAL A 358 -24.35 -3.66 9.74
C VAL A 358 -22.97 -3.60 10.37
N ILE A 359 -22.71 -4.46 11.36
CA ILE A 359 -21.40 -4.56 12.01
C ILE A 359 -20.67 -5.80 11.51
N ASN A 360 -19.57 -5.60 10.79
CA ASN A 360 -18.65 -6.65 10.38
C ASN A 360 -17.60 -6.87 11.47
N VAL A 361 -17.31 -8.12 11.81
CA VAL A 361 -16.27 -8.46 12.80
C VAL A 361 -15.01 -8.90 12.04
N GLY A 362 -13.98 -8.05 12.04
CA GLY A 362 -12.72 -8.33 11.36
C GLY A 362 -11.85 -9.35 12.09
N ARG A 363 -10.74 -9.75 11.44
CA ARG A 363 -9.79 -10.76 11.94
C ARG A 363 -9.29 -10.55 13.37
N THR A 364 -9.02 -9.31 13.75
CA THR A 364 -8.53 -8.95 15.09
C THR A 364 -9.66 -8.78 16.11
N GLY A 365 -10.91 -9.01 15.69
CA GLY A 365 -12.10 -8.77 16.49
C GLY A 365 -12.66 -7.36 16.38
N LYS A 366 -12.11 -6.49 15.52
CA LYS A 366 -12.65 -5.14 15.29
C LYS A 366 -14.09 -5.23 14.80
N LEU A 367 -15.02 -4.60 15.52
CA LEU A 367 -16.37 -4.35 15.04
C LEU A 367 -16.32 -3.13 14.13
N ALA A 368 -16.48 -3.32 12.82
CA ALA A 368 -16.44 -2.29 11.80
C ALA A 368 -17.85 -2.04 11.24
N PRO A 369 -18.37 -0.80 11.31
CA PRO A 369 -19.70 -0.49 10.83
C PRO A 369 -19.73 -0.20 9.32
N LEU A 370 -20.71 -0.77 8.64
CA LEU A 370 -20.97 -0.58 7.21
C LEU A 370 -22.42 -0.13 7.01
N ALA A 371 -22.63 1.03 6.40
CA ALA A 371 -23.96 1.48 6.01
C ALA A 371 -24.37 0.84 4.68
N LYS A 372 -25.56 0.22 4.67
CA LYS A 372 -26.30 -0.15 3.46
C LYS A 372 -27.08 1.07 3.00
N LEU A 373 -26.91 1.47 1.75
CA LEU A 373 -27.53 2.67 1.19
C LEU A 373 -28.64 2.30 0.20
N GLU A 374 -29.58 3.23 0.03
CA GLU A 374 -30.36 3.24 -1.20
C GLU A 374 -29.40 3.38 -2.39
N PRO A 375 -29.46 2.51 -3.41
CA PRO A 375 -28.53 2.59 -4.54
C PRO A 375 -28.57 3.98 -5.21
N VAL A 376 -27.41 4.63 -5.31
CA VAL A 376 -27.27 5.95 -5.93
C VAL A 376 -26.07 5.99 -6.86
N THR A 377 -26.18 6.69 -7.98
CA THR A 377 -25.06 6.87 -8.91
C THR A 377 -24.22 8.08 -8.51
N VAL A 378 -22.91 7.89 -8.30
CA VAL A 378 -21.94 8.96 -8.00
C VAL A 378 -20.68 8.73 -8.83
N GLY A 379 -20.29 9.68 -9.68
CA GLY A 379 -19.13 9.48 -10.56
C GLY A 379 -19.31 8.28 -11.51
N GLY A 380 -20.53 8.04 -12.01
CA GLY A 380 -20.81 6.95 -12.95
C GLY A 380 -21.00 5.55 -12.34
N VAL A 381 -20.76 5.34 -11.04
CA VAL A 381 -20.91 4.02 -10.38
C VAL A 381 -22.07 4.01 -9.40
N VAL A 382 -22.80 2.90 -9.36
CA VAL A 382 -23.87 2.65 -8.39
C VAL A 382 -23.27 2.28 -7.04
N VAL A 383 -23.41 3.19 -6.09
CA VAL A 383 -23.02 3.02 -4.69
C VAL A 383 -24.21 2.47 -3.90
N SER A 384 -24.01 1.34 -3.22
CA SER A 384 -24.99 0.71 -2.33
C SER A 384 -24.46 0.45 -0.92
N ASN A 385 -23.18 0.68 -0.67
CA ASN A 385 -22.53 0.49 0.63
C ASN A 385 -21.52 1.61 0.87
N VAL A 386 -21.37 2.02 2.14
CA VAL A 386 -20.30 2.94 2.57
C VAL A 386 -19.82 2.57 3.96
N THR A 387 -18.50 2.62 4.20
CA THR A 387 -17.93 2.43 5.52
C THR A 387 -18.29 3.58 6.45
N LEU A 388 -18.58 3.28 7.71
CA LEU A 388 -18.76 4.29 8.76
C LEU A 388 -17.58 4.29 9.73
N HIS A 389 -16.45 3.65 9.37
CA HIS A 389 -15.19 3.56 10.12
C HIS A 389 -15.24 2.93 11.51
N ASN A 390 -15.95 3.54 12.47
CA ASN A 390 -16.05 3.13 13.87
C ASN A 390 -17.22 3.83 14.61
N GLU A 391 -17.38 3.53 15.90
CA GLU A 391 -18.42 4.07 16.77
C GLU A 391 -18.35 5.61 16.90
N ASP A 392 -17.15 6.17 17.01
CA ASP A 392 -16.95 7.63 17.14
C ASP A 392 -17.35 8.36 15.85
N TYR A 393 -16.98 7.81 14.70
CA TYR A 393 -17.36 8.37 13.40
C TYR A 393 -18.87 8.38 13.21
N ILE A 394 -19.60 7.33 13.60
CA ILE A 394 -21.08 7.35 13.57
C ILE A 394 -21.63 8.46 14.47
N ALA A 395 -21.02 8.67 15.63
CA ALA A 395 -21.41 9.69 16.59
C ALA A 395 -21.01 11.13 16.20
N GLY A 396 -20.41 11.33 15.02
CA GLY A 396 -19.95 12.65 14.60
C GLY A 396 -18.67 13.09 15.28
N LYS A 397 -17.75 12.17 15.58
CA LYS A 397 -16.44 12.45 16.19
C LYS A 397 -15.28 11.85 15.41
N ASP A 398 -14.13 12.51 15.44
CA ASP A 398 -12.86 11.94 14.96
C ASP A 398 -12.18 11.05 16.03
N ALA A 399 -10.98 10.57 15.71
CA ALA A 399 -10.19 9.71 16.59
C ALA A 399 -9.72 10.38 17.90
N ASP A 400 -9.68 11.72 17.93
CA ASP A 400 -9.34 12.50 19.12
C ASP A 400 -10.55 12.88 19.97
N GLY A 401 -11.75 12.59 19.46
CA GLY A 401 -13.03 12.91 20.07
C GLY A 401 -13.55 14.30 19.69
N ALA A 402 -12.89 15.00 18.76
CA ALA A 402 -13.34 16.30 18.26
C ALA A 402 -14.52 16.11 17.28
N PRO A 403 -15.46 17.08 17.21
CA PRO A 403 -16.63 16.95 16.36
C PRO A 403 -16.26 16.96 14.87
N ILE A 404 -16.75 15.99 14.12
CA ILE A 404 -16.78 16.00 12.65
C ILE A 404 -18.21 16.21 12.18
N ARG A 405 -18.38 16.79 10.99
CA ARG A 405 -19.71 17.15 10.46
C ARG A 405 -20.50 18.00 11.45
N GLU A 406 -19.82 18.92 12.13
CA GLU A 406 -20.41 19.79 13.17
C GLU A 406 -21.04 19.00 14.34
N GLY A 407 -20.59 17.76 14.58
CA GLY A 407 -21.13 16.87 15.61
C GLY A 407 -22.39 16.10 15.21
N LYS A 408 -22.73 16.09 13.91
CA LYS A 408 -23.90 15.36 13.38
C LYS A 408 -23.65 13.85 13.39
N ASP A 409 -24.52 13.14 14.09
CA ASP A 409 -24.58 11.69 14.11
C ASP A 409 -25.23 11.14 12.85
N ILE A 410 -24.88 9.90 12.47
CA ILE A 410 -25.51 9.18 11.35
C ILE A 410 -26.52 8.17 11.92
N ARG A 411 -27.75 8.18 11.40
CA ARG A 411 -28.85 7.30 11.82
C ARG A 411 -29.37 6.48 10.67
N ILE A 412 -29.98 5.34 10.99
CA ILE A 412 -30.75 4.58 10.01
C ILE A 412 -31.95 5.43 9.58
N GLY A 413 -32.14 5.58 8.27
CA GLY A 413 -33.14 6.44 7.63
C GLY A 413 -32.63 7.84 7.28
N ASP A 414 -31.43 8.25 7.69
CA ASP A 414 -30.89 9.56 7.33
C ASP A 414 -30.64 9.68 5.82
N THR A 415 -30.87 10.87 5.29
CA THR A 415 -30.32 11.26 4.00
C THR A 415 -28.91 11.80 4.23
N ILE A 416 -27.92 11.19 3.59
CA ILE A 416 -26.51 11.56 3.68
C ILE A 416 -26.01 12.09 2.35
N VAL A 417 -25.04 13.00 2.41
CA VAL A 417 -24.23 13.42 1.27
C VAL A 417 -23.04 12.49 1.20
N ILE A 418 -22.90 11.80 0.08
CA ILE A 418 -21.73 11.00 -0.23
C ILE A 418 -20.95 11.64 -1.37
N GLN A 419 -19.64 11.47 -1.33
CA GLN A 419 -18.76 11.92 -2.40
C GLN A 419 -17.99 10.74 -2.96
N ARG A 420 -17.76 10.80 -4.27
CA ARG A 420 -16.89 9.89 -4.97
C ARG A 420 -16.00 10.69 -5.93
N ALA A 421 -14.70 10.55 -5.75
CA ALA A 421 -13.68 11.13 -6.63
C ALA A 421 -13.03 9.98 -7.40
N GLY A 422 -13.18 9.95 -8.72
CA GLY A 422 -12.64 8.86 -9.55
C GLY A 422 -13.19 7.48 -9.17
N ASP A 423 -12.31 6.47 -9.18
CA ASP A 423 -12.67 5.07 -9.04
C ASP A 423 -12.60 4.50 -7.62
N VAL A 424 -13.53 4.87 -6.73
CA VAL A 424 -13.21 4.89 -5.30
C VAL A 424 -14.32 4.40 -4.37
N ILE A 425 -13.94 3.90 -3.17
CA ILE A 425 -14.86 3.69 -2.03
C ILE A 425 -15.50 5.04 -1.63
N PRO A 426 -16.83 5.15 -1.74
CA PRO A 426 -17.55 6.38 -1.41
C PRO A 426 -17.37 6.76 0.05
N GLN A 427 -17.30 8.07 0.34
CA GLN A 427 -17.18 8.61 1.70
C GLN A 427 -18.46 9.37 2.07
N VAL A 428 -18.86 9.32 3.35
CA VAL A 428 -19.92 10.18 3.90
C VAL A 428 -19.36 11.55 4.26
N LEU A 429 -19.83 12.60 3.56
CA LEU A 429 -19.45 13.99 3.85
C LEU A 429 -20.29 14.61 4.95
N ASP A 430 -21.62 14.56 4.82
CA ASP A 430 -22.52 15.20 5.77
C ASP A 430 -23.88 14.49 5.84
N VAL A 431 -24.69 14.85 6.83
CA VAL A 431 -26.08 14.43 6.99
C VAL A 431 -27.00 15.60 6.65
N VAL A 432 -27.97 15.37 5.77
CA VAL A 432 -28.99 16.36 5.39
C VAL A 432 -30.09 16.37 6.45
N LEU A 433 -29.89 17.13 7.52
CA LEU A 433 -30.77 17.14 8.69
C LEU A 433 -32.22 17.57 8.37
N GLU A 434 -32.42 18.42 7.37
CA GLU A 434 -33.74 18.87 6.93
C GLU A 434 -34.59 17.70 6.37
N LYS A 435 -33.92 16.62 5.95
CA LYS A 435 -34.56 15.40 5.43
C LYS A 435 -34.56 14.25 6.43
N ARG A 436 -34.09 14.47 7.67
CA ARG A 436 -34.11 13.44 8.73
C ARG A 436 -35.57 13.08 9.06
N PRO A 437 -35.99 11.81 8.89
CA PRO A 437 -37.34 11.41 9.24
C PRO A 437 -37.62 11.63 10.73
N ALA A 438 -38.84 11.99 11.09
CA ALA A 438 -39.22 12.13 12.50
C ALA A 438 -39.17 10.77 13.21
N GLY A 439 -38.62 10.74 14.44
CA GLY A 439 -38.57 9.54 15.28
C GLY A 439 -37.42 8.58 15.00
N VAL A 440 -36.44 8.95 14.16
CA VAL A 440 -35.21 8.14 14.01
C VAL A 440 -34.29 8.33 15.23
N GLU A 441 -33.94 7.23 15.88
CA GLU A 441 -33.09 7.21 17.08
C GLU A 441 -31.59 7.19 16.70
N PRO A 442 -30.71 7.74 17.57
CA PRO A 442 -29.26 7.56 17.43
C PRO A 442 -28.88 6.08 17.32
N TYR A 443 -27.93 5.76 16.44
CA TYR A 443 -27.48 4.39 16.28
C TYR A 443 -26.79 3.88 17.55
N ARG A 444 -27.29 2.77 18.11
CA ARG A 444 -26.70 2.13 19.28
C ARG A 444 -25.65 1.12 18.84
N TYR A 445 -24.40 1.46 19.06
CA TYR A 445 -23.29 0.55 18.78
C TYR A 445 -23.35 -0.67 19.70
N PRO A 446 -23.19 -1.90 19.19
CA PRO A 446 -23.37 -3.09 20.02
C PRO A 446 -22.23 -3.24 21.04
N ASP A 447 -22.61 -3.51 22.29
CA ASP A 447 -21.71 -3.82 23.41
C ASP A 447 -21.31 -5.30 23.48
N ARG A 448 -21.87 -6.10 22.56
CA ARG A 448 -21.57 -7.51 22.35
C ARG A 448 -21.31 -7.78 20.88
N CYS A 449 -20.41 -8.70 20.61
CA CYS A 449 -20.08 -9.14 19.27
C CYS A 449 -21.33 -9.76 18.60
N PRO A 450 -21.76 -9.29 17.43
CA PRO A 450 -22.94 -9.83 16.74
C PRO A 450 -22.72 -11.27 16.24
N GLU A 451 -21.46 -11.69 16.07
CA GLU A 451 -21.09 -13.02 15.56
C GLU A 451 -21.04 -14.09 16.65
N CYS A 452 -20.56 -13.75 17.85
CA CYS A 452 -20.30 -14.72 18.92
C CYS A 452 -20.96 -14.41 20.26
N GLY A 453 -21.64 -13.27 20.39
CA GLY A 453 -22.32 -12.83 21.61
C GLY A 453 -21.40 -12.40 22.76
N SER A 454 -20.09 -12.53 22.60
CA SER A 454 -19.10 -12.15 23.61
C SER A 454 -19.05 -10.64 23.82
N LYS A 455 -18.51 -10.22 24.96
CA LYS A 455 -18.36 -8.79 25.27
C LYS A 455 -17.53 -8.09 24.19
N ALA A 456 -17.94 -6.89 23.81
CA ALA A 456 -17.19 -6.04 22.90
C ALA A 456 -16.78 -4.75 23.63
N VAL A 457 -15.47 -4.53 23.75
CA VAL A 457 -14.89 -3.47 24.59
C VAL A 457 -14.05 -2.52 23.77
N ARG A 458 -13.97 -1.27 24.21
CA ARG A 458 -12.93 -0.34 23.78
C ARG A 458 -11.86 -0.33 24.87
N GLU A 459 -10.62 -0.56 24.51
CA GLU A 459 -9.51 -0.56 25.46
C GLU A 459 -8.96 0.86 25.63
N ILE A 460 -8.32 1.12 26.76
CA ILE A 460 -7.56 2.36 26.94
C ILE A 460 -6.24 2.15 26.19
N ASN A 461 -5.98 2.99 25.19
CA ASN A 461 -4.74 2.97 24.47
C ASN A 461 -3.59 3.35 25.43
N PRO A 462 -2.62 2.45 25.67
CA PRO A 462 -1.60 2.67 26.69
C PRO A 462 -0.63 3.82 26.34
N ARG A 463 -0.49 4.21 25.06
CA ARG A 463 0.32 5.37 24.64
C ARG A 463 -0.39 6.70 24.87
N THR A 464 -1.70 6.77 24.67
CA THR A 464 -2.45 8.03 24.75
C THR A 464 -3.21 8.21 26.06
N GLY A 465 -3.45 7.13 26.81
CA GLY A 465 -4.32 7.12 27.98
C GLY A 465 -5.80 7.37 27.65
N LYS A 466 -6.16 7.45 26.37
CA LYS A 466 -7.54 7.65 25.89
C LYS A 466 -8.16 6.32 25.49
N LEU A 467 -9.49 6.28 25.44
CA LEU A 467 -10.24 5.14 24.94
C LEU A 467 -10.04 4.98 23.42
N ASP A 468 -9.61 3.82 22.94
CA ASP A 468 -9.40 3.54 21.51
C ASP A 468 -10.72 3.72 20.73
N SER A 469 -10.69 4.26 19.51
CA SER A 469 -11.89 4.45 18.68
C SER A 469 -12.51 3.13 18.21
N ASN A 470 -11.74 2.05 18.19
CA ASN A 470 -12.22 0.74 17.76
C ASN A 470 -12.76 -0.06 18.95
N ARG A 471 -13.98 -0.57 18.78
CA ARG A 471 -14.55 -1.58 19.68
C ARG A 471 -14.17 -2.97 19.18
N MET A 472 -13.65 -3.78 20.09
CA MET A 472 -13.06 -5.09 19.80
C MET A 472 -13.85 -6.19 20.51
N CYS A 473 -14.11 -7.28 19.79
CA CYS A 473 -14.65 -8.52 20.33
C CYS A 473 -13.61 -9.21 21.21
N THR A 474 -13.91 -9.44 22.49
CA THR A 474 -12.97 -10.04 23.45
C THR A 474 -12.84 -11.56 23.36
N ALA A 475 -13.63 -12.21 22.51
CA ALA A 475 -13.65 -13.67 22.40
C ALA A 475 -12.35 -14.26 21.83
N ALA A 476 -11.56 -13.45 21.12
CA ALA A 476 -10.32 -13.84 20.45
C ALA A 476 -10.48 -15.22 19.76
N LEU A 477 -9.79 -16.24 20.30
CA LEU A 477 -9.74 -17.62 19.82
C LEU A 477 -11.10 -18.33 19.71
N THR A 478 -12.11 -17.87 20.44
CA THR A 478 -13.45 -18.48 20.44
C THR A 478 -14.44 -17.79 19.50
N CYS A 479 -14.03 -16.69 18.85
CA CYS A 479 -14.87 -16.01 17.87
C CYS A 479 -14.79 -16.74 16.52
N PRO A 480 -15.89 -17.31 16.00
CA PRO A 480 -15.88 -17.94 14.67
C PRO A 480 -15.54 -16.93 13.56
N ALA A 481 -15.96 -15.67 13.69
CA ALA A 481 -15.60 -14.63 12.71
C ALA A 481 -14.10 -14.35 12.69
N GLN A 482 -13.45 -14.21 13.85
CA GLN A 482 -11.99 -14.00 13.90
C GLN A 482 -11.24 -15.22 13.35
N ALA A 483 -11.70 -16.44 13.66
CA ALA A 483 -11.11 -17.66 13.12
C ALA A 483 -11.27 -17.76 11.59
N LYS A 484 -12.46 -17.48 11.06
CA LYS A 484 -12.72 -17.46 9.61
C LYS A 484 -11.88 -16.39 8.91
N GLU A 485 -11.88 -15.16 9.40
CA GLU A 485 -11.10 -14.06 8.83
C GLU A 485 -9.58 -14.30 8.92
N GLY A 486 -9.11 -14.97 10.00
CA GLY A 486 -7.72 -15.43 10.10
C GLY A 486 -7.36 -16.46 9.04
N LEU A 487 -8.26 -17.43 8.77
CA LEU A 487 -8.07 -18.40 7.69
C LEU A 487 -8.13 -17.77 6.30
N LYS A 488 -9.02 -16.78 6.08
CA LYS A 488 -9.08 -16.00 4.84
C LYS A 488 -7.79 -15.23 4.61
N HIS A 489 -7.26 -14.59 5.66
CA HIS A 489 -5.96 -13.93 5.63
C HIS A 489 -4.84 -14.91 5.29
N PHE A 490 -4.82 -16.09 5.92
CA PHE A 490 -3.81 -17.12 5.70
C PHE A 490 -3.72 -17.56 4.23
N VAL A 491 -4.86 -17.74 3.56
CA VAL A 491 -4.92 -18.18 2.15
C VAL A 491 -4.82 -17.04 1.13
N SER A 492 -4.81 -15.79 1.60
CA SER A 492 -4.81 -14.60 0.75
C SER A 492 -3.59 -14.53 -0.18
N ARG A 493 -3.72 -13.71 -1.22
CA ARG A 493 -2.71 -13.52 -2.28
C ARG A 493 -1.35 -13.03 -1.78
N ASN A 494 -1.29 -12.32 -0.64
CA ASN A 494 -0.02 -11.86 -0.06
C ASN A 494 0.53 -12.84 1.01
N ALA A 495 -0.27 -13.84 1.42
CA ALA A 495 0.06 -14.86 2.41
C ALA A 495 0.45 -16.19 1.74
N PHE A 496 -0.37 -17.25 1.76
CA PHE A 496 -0.01 -18.49 1.05
C PHE A 496 -0.37 -18.52 -0.44
N ASP A 497 -1.22 -17.60 -0.92
CA ASP A 497 -1.67 -17.53 -2.32
C ASP A 497 -2.13 -18.89 -2.86
N ILE A 498 -3.09 -19.47 -2.15
CA ILE A 498 -3.68 -20.77 -2.51
C ILE A 498 -4.79 -20.52 -3.53
N GLU A 499 -4.43 -20.63 -4.80
CA GLU A 499 -5.34 -20.47 -5.92
C GLU A 499 -6.54 -21.44 -5.81
N GLY A 500 -7.75 -20.90 -5.99
CA GLY A 500 -9.00 -21.67 -5.87
C GLY A 500 -9.56 -21.81 -4.44
N LEU A 501 -8.82 -21.41 -3.40
CA LEU A 501 -9.29 -21.44 -2.00
C LEU A 501 -9.72 -20.04 -1.51
N GLY A 502 -10.75 -19.48 -2.12
CA GLY A 502 -11.25 -18.13 -1.78
C GLY A 502 -12.07 -18.06 -0.47
N GLU A 503 -12.48 -16.84 -0.11
CA GLU A 503 -13.15 -16.56 1.18
C GLU A 503 -14.40 -17.41 1.44
N THR A 504 -15.25 -17.58 0.42
CA THR A 504 -16.47 -18.38 0.51
C THR A 504 -16.21 -19.87 0.69
N PHE A 505 -15.07 -20.37 0.18
CA PHE A 505 -14.64 -21.74 0.40
C PHE A 505 -14.18 -21.92 1.85
N ILE A 506 -13.38 -21.01 2.37
CA ILE A 506 -12.97 -21.04 3.79
C ILE A 506 -14.17 -21.04 4.71
N GLU A 507 -15.17 -20.19 4.46
CA GLU A 507 -16.44 -20.20 5.21
C GLU A 507 -17.13 -21.56 5.15
N THR A 508 -17.28 -22.13 3.95
CA THR A 508 -17.91 -23.43 3.73
C THR A 508 -17.18 -24.56 4.48
N LEU A 509 -15.85 -24.58 4.41
CA LEU A 509 -15.02 -25.60 5.07
C LEU A 509 -15.03 -25.44 6.59
N PHE A 510 -15.05 -24.20 7.07
CA PHE A 510 -15.14 -23.91 8.50
C PHE A 510 -16.49 -24.33 9.08
N ASP A 511 -17.58 -23.99 8.38
CA ASP A 511 -18.95 -24.33 8.79
C ASP A 511 -19.19 -25.84 8.72
N ALA A 512 -18.60 -26.53 7.75
CA ALA A 512 -18.57 -28.00 7.67
C ALA A 512 -17.66 -28.66 8.73
N GLY A 513 -16.89 -27.87 9.49
CA GLY A 513 -15.95 -28.36 10.50
C GLY A 513 -14.70 -29.06 9.93
N LEU A 514 -14.42 -28.90 8.64
CA LEU A 514 -13.26 -29.48 7.95
C LEU A 514 -11.97 -28.68 8.17
N VAL A 515 -12.09 -27.37 8.39
CA VAL A 515 -10.97 -26.48 8.68
C VAL A 515 -11.29 -25.66 9.92
N ARG A 516 -10.44 -25.76 10.95
CA ARG A 516 -10.51 -24.93 12.16
C ARG A 516 -9.22 -24.15 12.40
N GLN A 517 -8.12 -24.61 11.82
CA GLN A 517 -6.80 -23.99 11.88
C GLN A 517 -6.08 -24.12 10.53
N PRO A 518 -5.04 -23.30 10.26
CA PRO A 518 -4.33 -23.34 8.98
C PRO A 518 -3.78 -24.71 8.58
N ALA A 519 -3.27 -25.50 9.54
CA ALA A 519 -2.72 -26.82 9.27
C ALA A 519 -3.75 -27.83 8.71
N ASP A 520 -5.05 -27.64 8.99
CA ASP A 520 -6.10 -28.54 8.51
C ASP A 520 -6.25 -28.44 6.99
N ILE A 521 -5.97 -27.26 6.39
CA ILE A 521 -6.03 -27.02 4.94
C ILE A 521 -5.13 -28.02 4.21
N PHE A 522 -3.92 -28.23 4.72
CA PHE A 522 -2.92 -29.13 4.14
C PHE A 522 -3.16 -30.62 4.40
N ARG A 523 -4.21 -30.93 5.19
CA ARG A 523 -4.62 -32.29 5.59
C ARG A 523 -6.03 -32.64 5.10
N LEU A 524 -6.64 -31.79 4.26
CA LEU A 524 -8.01 -31.96 3.80
C LEU A 524 -8.22 -33.31 3.08
N PRO A 525 -9.08 -34.19 3.59
CA PRO A 525 -9.39 -35.44 2.91
C PRO A 525 -10.31 -35.18 1.71
N PHE A 526 -9.99 -35.82 0.58
CA PHE A 526 -10.69 -35.63 -0.70
C PHE A 526 -12.21 -35.79 -0.60
N GLU A 527 -12.67 -36.87 0.05
CA GLU A 527 -14.08 -37.26 0.11
C GLU A 527 -14.93 -36.30 0.97
N PRO A 528 -14.56 -35.96 2.21
CA PRO A 528 -15.27 -34.94 2.99
C PRO A 528 -15.26 -33.55 2.34
N LEU A 529 -14.13 -33.14 1.72
CA LEU A 529 -14.05 -31.89 0.96
C LEU A 529 -15.08 -31.87 -0.18
N ARG A 530 -15.18 -32.97 -0.94
CA ARG A 530 -16.19 -33.12 -1.99
C ARG A 530 -17.61 -33.01 -1.45
N ALA A 531 -17.91 -33.71 -0.37
CA ALA A 531 -19.23 -33.70 0.23
C ALA A 531 -19.65 -32.29 0.67
N ALA A 532 -18.77 -31.53 1.34
CA ALA A 532 -19.05 -30.17 1.80
C ALA A 532 -19.31 -29.21 0.62
N ILE A 533 -18.48 -29.27 -0.42
CA ILE A 533 -18.64 -28.45 -1.63
C ILE A 533 -19.94 -28.80 -2.36
N GLU A 534 -20.27 -30.09 -2.48
CA GLU A 534 -21.52 -30.54 -3.11
C GLU A 534 -22.76 -30.14 -2.30
N ALA A 535 -22.70 -30.17 -0.97
CA ALA A 535 -23.78 -29.71 -0.11
C ALA A 535 -24.04 -28.21 -0.31
N ARG A 536 -23.00 -27.38 -0.26
CA ARG A 536 -23.11 -25.93 -0.47
C ARG A 536 -23.67 -25.58 -1.84
N ARG A 537 -23.30 -26.33 -2.89
CA ARG A 537 -23.87 -26.19 -4.24
C ARG A 537 -25.38 -26.38 -4.25
N ARG A 538 -25.87 -27.42 -3.56
CA ARG A 538 -27.29 -27.74 -3.48
C ARG A 538 -28.03 -26.62 -2.78
N GLU A 539 -27.56 -26.17 -1.62
CA GLU A 539 -28.14 -25.04 -0.87
C GLU A 539 -28.23 -23.76 -1.71
N LEU A 540 -27.14 -23.36 -2.37
CA LEU A 540 -27.13 -22.14 -3.20
C LEU A 540 -28.03 -22.26 -4.44
N SER A 541 -28.14 -23.46 -5.00
CA SER A 541 -29.05 -23.73 -6.11
C SER A 541 -30.51 -23.67 -5.66
N GLU A 542 -30.83 -24.21 -4.48
CA GLU A 542 -32.15 -24.16 -3.86
C GLU A 542 -32.56 -22.73 -3.52
N ALA A 543 -31.69 -21.95 -2.87
CA ALA A 543 -31.95 -20.56 -2.51
C ALA A 543 -32.24 -19.69 -3.75
N ARG A 544 -31.50 -19.88 -4.85
CA ARG A 544 -31.77 -19.19 -6.12
C ARG A 544 -33.10 -19.57 -6.74
N ARG A 545 -33.44 -20.86 -6.73
CA ARG A 545 -34.74 -21.33 -7.26
C ARG A 545 -35.90 -20.72 -6.49
N HIS A 546 -35.77 -20.61 -5.17
CA HIS A 546 -36.78 -19.99 -4.31
C HIS A 546 -36.91 -18.48 -4.58
N ALA A 547 -35.80 -17.78 -4.83
CA ALA A 547 -35.83 -16.36 -5.21
C ALA A 547 -36.45 -16.13 -6.60
N ASP A 548 -36.23 -17.05 -7.55
CA ASP A 548 -36.70 -16.96 -8.94
C ASP A 548 -38.11 -17.57 -9.18
N GLY A 549 -38.71 -18.22 -8.17
CA GLY A 549 -40.01 -18.88 -8.29
C GLY A 549 -40.05 -20.10 -9.23
N LYS A 550 -38.94 -20.83 -9.41
CA LYS A 550 -38.81 -21.97 -10.35
C LYS A 550 -38.87 -23.34 -9.64
N GLU A 551 -39.49 -24.34 -10.28
CA GLU A 551 -39.59 -25.73 -9.80
C GLU A 551 -38.28 -26.54 -9.88
N GLU A 552 -38.26 -27.72 -9.24
CA GLU A 552 -37.09 -28.61 -9.14
C GLU A 552 -36.61 -29.13 -10.50
N PRO A 553 -35.28 -29.17 -10.74
CA PRO A 553 -34.73 -29.75 -11.95
C PRO A 553 -34.86 -31.27 -11.96
N ALA A 554 -35.37 -31.83 -13.06
CA ALA A 554 -35.64 -33.26 -13.23
C ALA A 554 -34.39 -34.18 -13.29
N LYS A 555 -33.16 -33.64 -13.23
CA LYS A 555 -31.92 -34.45 -13.30
C LYS A 555 -30.82 -33.95 -12.35
N PRO A 556 -30.10 -34.86 -11.67
CA PRO A 556 -28.93 -34.50 -10.86
C PRO A 556 -27.75 -34.05 -11.73
N ALA A 557 -26.93 -33.13 -11.20
CA ALA A 557 -25.70 -32.65 -11.85
C ALA A 557 -24.69 -33.78 -12.12
N LYS A 558 -23.92 -33.67 -13.21
CA LYS A 558 -22.92 -34.68 -13.61
C LYS A 558 -21.78 -34.78 -12.56
N LYS A 559 -21.65 -35.94 -11.89
CA LYS A 559 -20.64 -36.25 -10.85
C LYS A 559 -19.16 -36.10 -11.29
N ALA A 560 -18.86 -36.19 -12.58
CA ALA A 560 -17.49 -36.27 -13.08
C ALA A 560 -16.70 -34.96 -12.98
N GLU A 561 -17.37 -33.80 -13.09
CA GLU A 561 -16.71 -32.48 -13.17
C GLU A 561 -16.21 -31.98 -11.80
N THR A 562 -16.97 -32.24 -10.73
CA THR A 562 -16.61 -31.89 -9.35
C THR A 562 -15.33 -32.56 -8.87
N THR A 563 -15.10 -33.81 -9.28
CA THR A 563 -13.95 -34.62 -8.85
C THR A 563 -12.63 -34.02 -9.36
N LYS A 564 -12.60 -33.56 -10.61
CA LYS A 564 -11.41 -32.93 -11.22
C LYS A 564 -11.10 -31.58 -10.57
N ALA A 565 -12.11 -30.73 -10.35
CA ALA A 565 -11.93 -29.43 -9.72
C ALA A 565 -11.35 -29.55 -8.29
N ILE A 566 -11.82 -30.53 -7.51
CA ILE A 566 -11.29 -30.78 -6.16
C ILE A 566 -9.87 -31.33 -6.21
N GLY A 567 -9.57 -32.21 -7.17
CA GLY A 567 -8.20 -32.68 -7.40
C GLY A 567 -7.24 -31.53 -7.67
N ASN A 568 -7.63 -30.57 -8.51
CA ASN A 568 -6.83 -29.38 -8.79
C ASN A 568 -6.68 -28.46 -7.58
N LEU A 569 -7.74 -28.26 -6.78
CA LEU A 569 -7.66 -27.48 -5.54
C LEU A 569 -6.68 -28.10 -4.55
N LEU A 570 -6.74 -29.42 -4.35
CA LEU A 570 -5.80 -30.12 -3.46
C LEU A 570 -4.38 -30.05 -3.99
N ALA A 571 -4.18 -30.14 -5.30
CA ALA A 571 -2.86 -29.94 -5.91
C ALA A 571 -2.35 -28.49 -5.72
N GLY A 572 -3.23 -27.49 -5.81
CA GLY A 572 -2.90 -26.09 -5.52
C GLY A 572 -2.51 -25.86 -4.07
N ILE A 573 -3.21 -26.50 -3.12
CA ILE A 573 -2.84 -26.52 -1.70
C ILE A 573 -1.46 -27.17 -1.51
N ASP A 574 -1.24 -28.32 -2.15
CA ASP A 574 0.01 -29.08 -2.05
C ASP A 574 1.22 -28.30 -2.59
N ALA A 575 1.03 -27.57 -3.70
CA ALA A 575 2.04 -26.71 -4.29
C ALA A 575 2.47 -25.53 -3.39
N ARG A 576 1.67 -25.21 -2.36
CA ARG A 576 1.97 -24.16 -1.36
C ARG A 576 2.48 -24.73 -0.04
N ARG A 577 2.98 -25.97 -0.02
CA ARG A 577 3.71 -26.51 1.13
C ARG A 577 5.07 -25.82 1.32
N GLU A 578 5.71 -25.36 0.25
CA GLU A 578 6.94 -24.57 0.33
C GLU A 578 6.62 -23.11 0.00
N VAL A 579 6.89 -22.20 0.92
CA VAL A 579 6.62 -20.77 0.76
C VAL A 579 7.79 -19.90 1.25
N PRO A 580 7.97 -18.67 0.72
CA PRO A 580 8.92 -17.71 1.27
C PRO A 580 8.66 -17.40 2.76
N LEU A 581 9.71 -17.19 3.57
CA LEU A 581 9.55 -16.95 5.02
C LEU A 581 8.70 -15.71 5.30
N GLU A 582 8.85 -14.64 4.52
CA GLU A 582 8.05 -13.42 4.70
C GLU A 582 6.56 -13.67 4.52
N ARG A 583 6.20 -14.57 3.61
CA ARG A 583 4.81 -14.93 3.34
C ARG A 583 4.26 -15.81 4.44
N PHE A 584 5.07 -16.75 4.93
CA PHE A 584 4.73 -17.58 6.09
C PHE A 584 4.44 -16.72 7.32
N VAL A 585 5.36 -15.81 7.67
CA VAL A 585 5.22 -14.93 8.85
C VAL A 585 4.03 -14.01 8.72
N PHE A 586 3.83 -13.40 7.54
CA PHE A 586 2.67 -12.55 7.28
C PHE A 586 1.36 -13.33 7.44
N ALA A 587 1.31 -14.58 6.96
CA ALA A 587 0.13 -15.45 7.05
C ALA A 587 -0.31 -15.79 8.47
N LEU A 588 0.62 -15.79 9.44
CA LEU A 588 0.31 -16.05 10.86
C LEU A 588 -0.59 -14.96 11.47
N GLY A 589 -0.68 -13.77 10.86
CA GLY A 589 -1.56 -12.70 11.32
C GLY A 589 -1.19 -12.15 12.70
N ILE A 590 0.10 -12.18 13.05
CA ILE A 590 0.62 -11.68 14.33
C ILE A 590 0.32 -10.18 14.44
N PRO A 591 -0.21 -9.68 15.57
CA PRO A 591 -0.42 -8.25 15.78
C PRO A 591 0.85 -7.45 15.51
N GLU A 592 0.71 -6.27 14.90
CA GLU A 592 1.82 -5.37 14.54
C GLU A 592 2.83 -5.93 13.50
N ILE A 593 2.62 -7.15 12.99
CA ILE A 593 3.47 -7.75 11.96
C ILE A 593 2.77 -7.69 10.60
N GLY A 594 3.07 -6.63 9.85
CA GLY A 594 2.67 -6.46 8.45
C GLY A 594 3.64 -7.09 7.46
N GLU A 595 3.39 -6.92 6.17
CA GLU A 595 4.23 -7.47 5.09
C GLU A 595 5.67 -6.95 5.16
N THR A 596 5.86 -5.66 5.46
CA THR A 596 7.20 -5.06 5.61
C THR A 596 7.99 -5.69 6.75
N SER A 597 7.38 -5.83 7.93
CA SER A 597 7.99 -6.47 9.08
C SER A 597 8.31 -7.95 8.81
N ALA A 598 7.43 -8.65 8.10
CA ALA A 598 7.66 -10.03 7.70
C ALA A 598 8.86 -10.15 6.73
N LYS A 599 9.00 -9.22 5.77
CA LYS A 599 10.17 -9.14 4.88
C LYS A 599 11.46 -8.83 5.65
N ALA A 600 11.41 -7.95 6.65
CA ALA A 600 12.56 -7.67 7.50
C ALA A 600 13.01 -8.92 8.27
N LEU A 601 12.07 -9.66 8.87
CA LEU A 601 12.34 -10.94 9.52
C LEU A 601 12.93 -11.97 8.53
N ALA A 602 12.44 -12.02 7.30
CA ALA A 602 12.96 -12.91 6.27
C ALA A 602 14.38 -12.54 5.80
N ARG A 603 14.78 -11.27 5.86
CA ARG A 603 16.19 -10.89 5.63
C ARG A 603 17.11 -11.42 6.72
N LYS A 604 16.61 -11.46 7.96
CA LYS A 604 17.39 -11.80 9.17
C LYS A 604 17.48 -13.29 9.43
N PHE A 605 16.39 -14.02 9.29
CA PHE A 605 16.30 -15.45 9.56
C PHE A 605 16.34 -16.24 8.26
N GLU A 606 16.77 -17.50 8.30
CA GLU A 606 16.87 -18.33 7.09
C GLU A 606 15.56 -19.07 6.81
N ASP A 607 14.94 -19.56 7.87
CA ASP A 607 13.69 -20.28 7.84
C ASP A 607 12.90 -19.99 9.13
N VAL A 608 11.72 -20.60 9.23
CA VAL A 608 10.85 -20.52 10.41
C VAL A 608 11.49 -21.07 11.67
N THR A 609 12.38 -22.07 11.57
CA THR A 609 13.07 -22.65 12.73
C THR A 609 14.07 -21.66 13.32
N ALA A 610 14.86 -21.02 12.47
CA ALA A 610 15.80 -19.97 12.85
C ALA A 610 15.07 -18.75 13.42
N LEU A 611 13.92 -18.39 12.85
CA LEU A 611 13.06 -17.31 13.36
C LEU A 611 12.60 -17.61 14.79
N ILE A 612 12.01 -18.80 15.03
CA ILE A 612 11.53 -19.20 16.37
C ILE A 612 12.68 -19.17 17.37
N ALA A 613 13.85 -19.73 17.01
CA ALA A 613 15.03 -19.72 17.87
C ALA A 613 15.52 -18.30 18.20
N GLY A 614 15.47 -17.39 17.22
CA GLY A 614 15.81 -15.98 17.40
C GLY A 614 14.85 -15.25 18.32
N ILE A 615 13.54 -15.50 18.18
CA ILE A 615 12.51 -14.93 19.05
C ILE A 615 12.65 -15.49 20.47
N ASP A 616 12.94 -16.78 20.63
CA ASP A 616 13.21 -17.39 21.93
C ASP A 616 14.44 -16.80 22.61
N ALA A 617 15.48 -16.49 21.84
CA ALA A 617 16.67 -15.79 22.35
C ALA A 617 16.33 -14.36 22.79
N ALA A 618 15.50 -13.64 22.01
CA ALA A 618 15.03 -12.31 22.35
C ALA A 618 14.13 -12.30 23.60
N ALA A 619 13.23 -13.27 23.74
CA ALA A 619 12.38 -13.43 24.92
C ALA A 619 13.20 -13.65 26.20
N ARG A 620 14.27 -14.46 26.13
CA ARG A 620 15.21 -14.64 27.26
C ARG A 620 16.05 -13.40 27.56
N ALA A 621 16.13 -12.47 26.61
CA ALA A 621 16.89 -11.24 26.69
C ALA A 621 15.98 -10.01 26.89
N GLU A 622 14.71 -10.20 27.22
CA GLU A 622 13.78 -9.11 27.50
C GLU A 622 14.21 -8.30 28.72
N ALA A 623 13.83 -7.03 28.75
CA ALA A 623 14.03 -6.20 29.92
C ALA A 623 13.27 -6.75 31.14
N SER A 624 13.85 -6.66 32.32
CA SER A 624 13.16 -7.01 33.56
C SER A 624 12.03 -6.02 33.88
N ASP A 625 11.10 -6.44 34.75
CA ASP A 625 10.08 -5.55 35.30
C ASP A 625 10.70 -4.30 35.94
N ALA A 626 11.84 -4.45 36.63
CA ALA A 626 12.55 -3.33 37.25
C ALA A 626 13.11 -2.34 36.21
N TRP A 627 13.64 -2.82 35.09
CA TRP A 627 14.07 -1.97 33.98
C TRP A 627 12.88 -1.20 33.39
N THR A 628 11.80 -1.92 33.10
CA THR A 628 10.58 -1.34 32.50
C THR A 628 9.93 -0.33 33.44
N GLU A 629 9.80 -0.66 34.72
CA GLU A 629 9.20 0.20 35.74
C GLU A 629 9.98 1.51 35.92
N LEU A 630 11.31 1.44 35.98
CA LEU A 630 12.14 2.64 36.09
C LEU A 630 12.13 3.47 34.79
N GLY A 631 12.16 2.81 33.63
CA GLY A 631 12.15 3.47 32.32
C GLY A 631 10.81 4.12 31.96
N THR A 632 9.70 3.61 32.50
CA THR A 632 8.34 4.14 32.26
C THR A 632 7.82 5.03 33.39
N ALA A 633 8.63 5.25 34.43
CA ALA A 633 8.27 6.13 35.53
C ALA A 633 7.88 7.53 35.02
N ARG A 634 6.73 8.04 35.49
CA ARG A 634 6.13 9.29 35.00
C ARG A 634 7.16 10.42 35.04
N THR A 635 7.29 11.18 33.95
CA THR A 635 8.23 12.31 33.78
C THR A 635 9.73 11.96 33.67
N ILE A 636 10.10 10.67 33.77
CA ILE A 636 11.45 10.21 33.45
C ILE A 636 11.57 10.08 31.92
N GLY A 637 12.43 10.91 31.32
CA GLY A 637 12.75 10.85 29.90
C GLY A 637 14.04 10.10 29.64
N GLY A 638 14.29 9.73 28.39
CA GLY A 638 15.44 8.91 27.96
C GLY A 638 16.78 9.38 28.54
N GLY A 639 17.09 10.67 28.47
CA GLY A 639 18.36 11.19 29.00
C GLY A 639 18.52 11.07 30.53
N THR A 640 17.44 11.17 31.31
CA THR A 640 17.52 10.93 32.77
C THR A 640 17.71 9.46 33.08
N PHE A 641 16.99 8.59 32.36
CA PHE A 641 17.13 7.14 32.49
C PHE A 641 18.55 6.66 32.10
N GLU A 642 19.10 7.17 30.99
CA GLU A 642 20.48 6.89 30.56
C GLU A 642 21.52 7.27 31.62
N ARG A 643 21.36 8.42 32.28
CA ARG A 643 22.26 8.82 33.37
C ARG A 643 22.17 7.88 34.58
N MET A 644 20.98 7.39 34.91
CA MET A 644 20.83 6.37 35.96
C MET A 644 21.49 5.05 35.57
N MET A 645 21.33 4.62 34.31
CA MET A 645 21.93 3.37 33.82
C MET A 645 23.45 3.46 33.66
N ALA A 646 24.00 4.66 33.51
CA ALA A 646 25.44 4.92 33.43
C ALA A 646 26.16 5.00 34.79
N LEU A 647 25.43 4.90 35.92
CA LEU A 647 26.04 4.91 37.25
C LEU A 647 26.91 3.67 37.47
N ASP A 648 28.10 3.87 38.05
CA ASP A 648 28.97 2.77 38.41
C ASP A 648 28.51 2.03 39.68
N ALA A 649 28.92 0.76 39.79
CA ALA A 649 28.57 -0.10 40.91
C ALA A 649 29.07 0.45 42.26
N THR A 650 30.16 1.22 42.27
CA THR A 650 30.70 1.85 43.49
C THR A 650 29.77 2.92 44.04
N THR A 651 29.21 3.76 43.17
CA THR A 651 28.24 4.80 43.53
C THR A 651 26.94 4.19 44.04
N LEU A 652 26.45 3.13 43.38
CA LEU A 652 25.25 2.42 43.81
C LEU A 652 25.43 1.62 45.10
N ALA A 653 26.65 1.29 45.49
CA ALA A 653 26.97 0.60 46.74
C ALA A 653 27.25 1.57 47.91
N ASP A 654 27.45 2.86 47.65
CA ASP A 654 27.71 3.86 48.69
C ASP A 654 26.42 4.18 49.46
N GLU A 655 26.35 3.74 50.72
CA GLU A 655 25.21 3.96 51.61
C GLU A 655 24.96 5.45 51.92
N ALA A 656 25.98 6.32 51.79
CA ALA A 656 25.87 7.76 52.01
C ALA A 656 25.38 8.53 50.76
N TRP A 657 25.39 7.91 49.58
CA TRP A 657 24.96 8.55 48.33
C TRP A 657 23.43 8.62 48.23
N ASP A 658 22.92 9.84 47.99
CA ASP A 658 21.49 10.12 47.88
C ASP A 658 21.11 10.45 46.41
N PRO A 659 20.50 9.51 45.66
CA PRO A 659 20.13 9.72 44.26
C PRO A 659 19.15 10.88 44.08
N TYR A 660 18.36 11.25 45.10
CA TYR A 660 17.43 12.37 45.01
C TYR A 660 18.12 13.73 45.10
N LYS A 661 19.37 13.78 45.58
CA LYS A 661 20.15 15.02 45.72
C LYS A 661 21.36 15.09 44.81
N ASP A 662 21.64 14.02 44.08
CA ASP A 662 22.80 13.93 43.19
C ASP A 662 22.69 14.91 42.00
N ALA A 663 23.70 15.77 41.87
CA ALA A 663 23.75 16.76 40.80
C ALA A 663 24.04 16.11 39.42
N GLY A 664 24.72 14.96 39.39
CA GLY A 664 25.03 14.20 38.18
C GLY A 664 23.78 13.57 37.55
N LEU A 665 22.78 13.17 38.33
CA LEU A 665 21.49 12.73 37.81
C LEU A 665 20.62 13.87 37.27
N ALA A 666 20.86 15.11 37.71
CA ALA A 666 20.17 16.32 37.27
C ALA A 666 18.63 16.20 37.33
N LEU A 667 18.10 15.60 38.41
CA LEU A 667 16.66 15.36 38.56
C LEU A 667 15.88 16.67 38.77
N LYS A 668 14.92 16.93 37.88
CA LYS A 668 13.96 18.03 38.03
C LYS A 668 13.01 17.77 39.20
N ALA A 669 12.38 18.83 39.72
CA ALA A 669 11.50 18.73 40.89
C ALA A 669 10.34 17.74 40.67
N ASN A 670 9.70 17.77 39.51
CA ASN A 670 8.65 16.83 39.13
C ASN A 670 9.13 15.37 39.01
N GLN A 671 10.36 15.16 38.54
CA GLN A 671 10.98 13.83 38.44
C GLN A 671 11.27 13.25 39.82
N ARG A 672 11.74 14.08 40.76
CA ARG A 672 11.95 13.66 42.16
C ARG A 672 10.65 13.24 42.83
N VAL A 673 9.58 14.00 42.62
CA VAL A 673 8.25 13.64 43.14
C VAL A 673 7.80 12.30 42.56
N ALA A 674 7.87 12.12 41.24
CA ALA A 674 7.43 10.88 40.59
C ALA A 674 8.23 9.63 41.05
N LEU A 675 9.55 9.77 41.20
CA LEU A 675 10.40 8.67 41.71
C LEU A 675 10.08 8.33 43.17
N ARG A 676 9.79 9.32 44.00
CA ARG A 676 9.41 9.10 45.41
C ARG A 676 8.03 8.49 45.57
N GLU A 677 7.07 8.93 44.76
CA GLU A 677 5.74 8.32 44.70
C GLU A 677 5.82 6.84 44.30
N ARG A 678 6.77 6.48 43.42
CA ARG A 678 6.90 5.11 42.90
C ARG A 678 7.78 4.21 43.76
N PHE A 679 8.94 4.68 44.18
CA PHE A 679 9.99 3.89 44.84
C PHE A 679 10.18 4.25 46.32
N GLY A 680 9.46 5.25 46.84
CA GLY A 680 9.52 5.69 48.23
C GLY A 680 10.51 6.83 48.51
N GLU A 681 10.38 7.45 49.68
CA GLU A 681 11.22 8.59 50.09
C GLU A 681 12.68 8.20 50.43
N GLU A 682 12.92 6.92 50.72
CA GLU A 682 14.22 6.41 51.17
C GLU A 682 15.22 6.26 50.00
N PRO A 683 16.42 6.87 50.07
CA PRO A 683 17.49 6.72 49.08
C PRO A 683 17.84 5.26 48.74
N ALA A 684 17.75 4.37 49.73
CA ALA A 684 18.05 2.94 49.57
C ALA A 684 17.14 2.27 48.53
N ALA A 685 15.86 2.62 48.49
CA ALA A 685 14.90 1.99 47.60
C ALA A 685 15.15 2.37 46.14
N LEU A 686 15.46 3.65 45.85
CA LEU A 686 15.80 4.06 44.48
C LEU A 686 17.16 3.51 44.03
N ARG A 687 18.16 3.40 44.92
CA ARG A 687 19.43 2.74 44.60
C ARG A 687 19.22 1.28 44.21
N GLU A 688 18.41 0.55 44.97
CA GLU A 688 18.10 -0.84 44.66
C GLU A 688 17.30 -0.96 43.35
N ALA A 689 16.33 -0.09 43.11
CA ALA A 689 15.59 -0.06 41.84
C ALA A 689 16.52 0.18 40.63
N ILE A 690 17.46 1.12 40.73
CA ILE A 690 18.46 1.37 39.67
C ILE A 690 19.36 0.14 39.47
N ARG A 691 19.80 -0.50 40.56
CA ARG A 691 20.65 -1.70 40.49
C ARG A 691 19.93 -2.87 39.83
N GLN A 692 18.66 -3.12 40.19
CA GLN A 692 17.83 -4.17 39.60
C GLN A 692 17.50 -3.88 38.13
N ALA A 693 17.26 -2.61 37.79
CA ALA A 693 17.12 -2.19 36.40
C ALA A 693 18.41 -2.46 35.62
N GLN A 694 19.58 -2.01 36.08
CA GLN A 694 20.86 -2.27 35.40
C GLN A 694 21.13 -3.77 35.18
N ALA A 695 20.81 -4.61 36.17
CA ALA A 695 20.99 -6.05 36.07
C ALA A 695 19.99 -6.72 35.09
N GLY A 696 18.82 -6.11 34.90
CA GLY A 696 17.77 -6.58 34.01
C GLY A 696 17.64 -5.78 32.71
N ALA A 697 18.73 -5.15 32.26
CA ALA A 697 18.75 -4.47 30.97
C ALA A 697 18.48 -5.46 29.82
N PRO A 698 17.77 -5.04 28.75
CA PRO A 698 17.51 -5.90 27.61
C PRO A 698 18.84 -6.34 26.97
N GLY A 699 18.96 -7.63 26.72
CA GLY A 699 20.15 -8.23 26.14
C GLY A 699 20.26 -8.02 24.62
N GLU A 700 21.40 -8.39 24.06
CA GLU A 700 21.73 -8.16 22.64
C GLU A 700 20.70 -8.80 21.70
N ALA A 701 20.22 -10.01 21.99
CA ALA A 701 19.24 -10.69 21.13
C ALA A 701 17.90 -9.93 21.02
N TYR A 702 17.43 -9.33 22.13
CA TYR A 702 16.23 -8.48 22.10
C TYR A 702 16.50 -7.18 21.35
N LEU A 703 17.63 -6.52 21.64
CA LEU A 703 18.00 -5.26 21.01
C LEU A 703 18.24 -5.39 19.50
N ASP A 704 18.78 -6.51 19.06
CA ASP A 704 19.03 -6.81 17.64
C ASP A 704 17.72 -6.96 16.86
N LEU A 705 16.60 -7.33 17.51
CA LEU A 705 15.28 -7.26 16.89
C LEU A 705 14.63 -5.89 17.08
N ALA A 706 14.62 -5.35 18.29
CA ALA A 706 13.88 -4.13 18.64
C ALA A 706 14.50 -2.81 18.12
N LYS A 707 15.76 -2.83 17.67
CA LYS A 707 16.45 -1.68 17.06
C LYS A 707 16.68 -1.85 15.56
N ASP A 708 16.12 -2.89 14.96
CA ASP A 708 16.09 -3.01 13.51
C ASP A 708 15.16 -1.91 12.98
N GLY A 709 15.59 -1.16 11.96
CA GLY A 709 14.82 -0.02 11.44
C GLY A 709 13.42 -0.40 10.95
N ASP A 710 13.20 -1.67 10.64
CA ASP A 710 11.91 -2.22 10.20
C ASP A 710 11.17 -3.02 11.29
N LEU A 711 11.79 -3.28 12.44
CA LEU A 711 11.19 -3.98 13.59
C LEU A 711 11.40 -3.15 14.87
N GLY A 712 10.37 -2.41 15.27
CA GLY A 712 10.37 -1.67 16.52
C GLY A 712 10.16 -2.56 17.76
N PRO A 713 10.34 -2.02 18.98
CA PRO A 713 10.14 -2.77 20.23
C PRO A 713 8.72 -3.33 20.38
N VAL A 714 7.70 -2.63 19.86
CA VAL A 714 6.30 -3.09 19.92
C VAL A 714 6.07 -4.34 19.04
N ALA A 715 6.67 -4.36 17.85
CA ALA A 715 6.61 -5.52 16.94
C ALA A 715 7.38 -6.70 17.54
N THR A 716 8.57 -6.45 18.09
CA THR A 716 9.37 -7.47 18.80
C THR A 716 8.60 -8.08 19.97
N GLN A 717 7.92 -7.26 20.78
CA GLN A 717 7.09 -7.75 21.87
C GLN A 717 5.90 -8.58 21.35
N SER A 718 5.28 -8.17 20.26
CA SER A 718 4.16 -8.92 19.66
C SER A 718 4.60 -10.30 19.17
N LEU A 719 5.81 -10.43 18.62
CA LEU A 719 6.42 -11.71 18.27
C LEU A 719 6.70 -12.57 19.51
N ILE A 720 7.31 -11.99 20.54
CA ILE A 720 7.61 -12.69 21.80
C ILE A 720 6.32 -13.19 22.44
N ASN A 721 5.29 -12.36 22.54
CA ASN A 721 3.99 -12.74 23.09
C ASN A 721 3.34 -13.84 22.26
N PHE A 722 3.33 -13.72 20.93
CA PHE A 722 2.75 -14.71 20.04
C PHE A 722 3.40 -16.08 20.21
N PHE A 723 4.74 -16.15 20.17
CA PHE A 723 5.46 -17.42 20.38
C PHE A 723 5.56 -17.80 21.86
N GLY A 724 5.32 -16.91 22.82
CA GLY A 724 5.20 -17.26 24.24
C GLY A 724 3.96 -18.10 24.54
N GLU A 725 2.91 -17.90 23.74
CA GLU A 725 1.65 -18.63 23.86
C GLU A 725 1.74 -20.05 23.29
N ARG A 726 1.46 -21.03 24.16
CA ARG A 726 1.55 -22.46 23.81
C ARG A 726 0.71 -22.84 22.59
N HIS A 727 -0.54 -22.36 22.51
CA HIS A 727 -1.47 -22.72 21.44
C HIS A 727 -1.01 -22.19 20.06
N ASN A 728 -0.33 -21.05 20.01
CA ASN A 728 0.23 -20.51 18.78
C ASN A 728 1.44 -21.33 18.30
N ARG A 729 2.32 -21.73 19.23
CA ARG A 729 3.40 -22.68 18.90
C ARG A 729 2.85 -23.99 18.35
N GLU A 730 1.85 -24.56 19.01
CA GLU A 730 1.20 -25.81 18.57
C GLU A 730 0.60 -25.66 17.17
N ALA A 731 0.01 -24.50 16.83
CA ALA A 731 -0.52 -24.23 15.49
C ALA A 731 0.60 -24.14 14.42
N VAL A 732 1.73 -23.48 14.74
CA VAL A 732 2.90 -23.42 13.85
C VAL A 732 3.51 -24.80 13.68
N GLU A 733 3.71 -25.55 14.76
CA GLU A 733 4.19 -26.94 14.72
C GLU A 733 3.27 -27.85 13.92
N ALA A 734 1.95 -27.67 14.02
CA ALA A 734 0.98 -28.40 13.22
C ALA A 734 1.12 -28.12 11.72
N LEU A 735 1.43 -26.88 11.32
CA LEU A 735 1.75 -26.53 9.93
C LEU A 735 3.02 -27.24 9.46
N LEU A 736 4.10 -27.18 10.24
CA LEU A 736 5.36 -27.87 9.91
C LEU A 736 5.18 -29.38 9.82
N ALA A 737 4.43 -29.98 10.75
CA ALA A 737 4.09 -31.39 10.73
C ALA A 737 3.14 -31.77 9.59
N ALA A 738 2.40 -30.81 9.04
CA ALA A 738 1.66 -30.99 7.79
C ALA A 738 2.57 -30.89 6.55
N GLY A 739 3.88 -30.77 6.71
CA GLY A 739 4.84 -30.69 5.60
C GLY A 739 4.99 -29.31 5.01
N VAL A 740 4.56 -28.26 5.72
CA VAL A 740 4.84 -26.87 5.32
C VAL A 740 6.29 -26.54 5.68
N SER A 741 7.04 -25.97 4.74
CA SER A 741 8.41 -25.50 4.90
C SER A 741 8.55 -24.07 4.40
N THR A 742 9.60 -23.40 4.86
CA THR A 742 9.93 -22.04 4.42
C THR A 742 11.29 -21.98 3.75
N THR A 743 11.41 -21.20 2.69
CA THR A 743 12.68 -20.92 2.01
C THR A 743 13.00 -19.44 2.04
N ASN A 744 14.28 -19.08 2.13
CA ASN A 744 14.76 -17.74 1.82
C ASN A 744 15.82 -17.79 0.72
N GLU A 745 15.53 -17.16 -0.42
CA GLU A 745 16.57 -16.79 -1.38
C GLU A 745 17.34 -15.59 -0.82
N ARG A 746 18.30 -15.82 0.08
CA ARG A 746 19.25 -14.77 0.42
C ARG A 746 20.04 -14.41 -0.84
N PRO A 747 20.14 -13.13 -1.24
CA PRO A 747 21.16 -12.73 -2.20
C PRO A 747 22.49 -13.23 -1.66
N LYS A 748 23.18 -14.10 -2.40
CA LYS A 748 24.52 -14.54 -2.02
C LYS A 748 25.40 -13.30 -1.96
N VAL A 749 25.75 -12.86 -0.76
CA VAL A 749 26.76 -11.81 -0.57
C VAL A 749 28.03 -12.30 -1.26
N PRO A 750 28.60 -11.55 -2.22
CA PRO A 750 29.86 -11.96 -2.83
C PRO A 750 30.92 -12.04 -1.73
N SER A 751 31.41 -13.23 -1.42
CA SER A 751 32.41 -13.46 -0.36
C SER A 751 33.77 -12.78 -0.61
N ALA A 752 33.91 -12.08 -1.75
CA ALA A 752 35.12 -11.40 -2.18
C ALA A 752 35.01 -9.86 -2.15
N SER A 753 33.93 -9.29 -1.60
CA SER A 753 33.80 -7.83 -1.49
C SER A 753 34.79 -7.25 -0.47
N PRO A 754 35.56 -6.19 -0.81
CA PRO A 754 36.53 -5.57 0.09
C PRO A 754 35.90 -4.81 1.27
N VAL A 755 34.57 -4.65 1.25
CA VAL A 755 33.78 -3.98 2.30
C VAL A 755 32.80 -4.90 3.01
N ALA A 756 32.79 -6.19 2.68
CA ALA A 756 31.97 -7.17 3.39
C ALA A 756 32.30 -7.18 4.89
N GLY A 757 31.25 -7.10 5.72
CA GLY A 757 31.33 -7.10 7.18
C GLY A 757 31.82 -5.79 7.82
N LYS A 758 32.20 -4.77 7.03
CA LYS A 758 32.69 -3.48 7.54
C LYS A 758 31.55 -2.50 7.81
N THR A 759 31.76 -1.58 8.76
CA THR A 759 30.85 -0.47 9.08
C THR A 759 31.32 0.81 8.39
N LEU A 760 30.50 1.37 7.50
CA LEU A 760 30.79 2.57 6.72
C LEU A 760 29.92 3.76 7.17
N VAL A 761 30.43 4.98 6.95
CA VAL A 761 29.64 6.21 7.08
C VAL A 761 29.87 7.09 5.85
N PHE A 762 28.80 7.53 5.19
CA PHE A 762 28.87 8.54 4.14
C PHE A 762 28.63 9.93 4.71
N THR A 763 29.48 10.89 4.39
CA THR A 763 29.40 12.28 4.87
C THR A 763 29.75 13.28 3.76
N GLY A 764 29.21 14.50 3.82
CA GLY A 764 29.29 15.48 2.73
C GLY A 764 28.36 15.17 1.54
N SER A 765 28.36 16.04 0.54
CA SER A 765 27.64 15.84 -0.73
C SER A 765 28.38 14.81 -1.58
N LEU A 766 27.66 13.85 -2.15
CA LEU A 766 28.19 12.90 -3.14
C LEU A 766 27.88 13.47 -4.54
N GLU A 767 28.90 13.60 -5.38
CA GLU A 767 28.84 14.22 -6.71
C GLU A 767 28.51 13.22 -7.81
N ARG A 768 28.83 11.92 -7.62
CA ARG A 768 28.63 10.87 -8.64
C ARG A 768 27.35 10.07 -8.44
N MET A 769 26.88 9.95 -7.20
CA MET A 769 25.64 9.23 -6.88
C MET A 769 24.89 9.86 -5.72
N ALA A 770 23.60 9.55 -5.58
CA ALA A 770 22.83 9.98 -4.41
C ALA A 770 23.24 9.17 -3.17
N ARG A 771 23.21 9.77 -1.97
CA ARG A 771 23.55 9.06 -0.72
C ARG A 771 22.74 7.76 -0.50
N PRO A 772 21.42 7.70 -0.75
CA PRO A 772 20.68 6.45 -0.65
C PRO A 772 21.16 5.36 -1.62
N GLU A 773 21.66 5.75 -2.79
CA GLU A 773 22.25 4.84 -3.77
C GLU A 773 23.59 4.28 -3.27
N ALA A 774 24.45 5.15 -2.72
CA ALA A 774 25.71 4.75 -2.10
C ALA A 774 25.49 3.79 -0.91
N THR A 775 24.48 4.04 -0.08
CA THR A 775 24.08 3.17 1.04
C THR A 775 23.66 1.80 0.53
N LYS A 776 22.69 1.74 -0.39
CA LYS A 776 22.22 0.47 -0.97
C LYS A 776 23.35 -0.32 -1.62
N ARG A 777 24.31 0.37 -2.26
CA ARG A 777 25.46 -0.24 -2.90
C ARG A 777 26.45 -0.82 -1.90
N ALA A 778 26.73 -0.11 -0.81
CA ALA A 778 27.56 -0.63 0.27
C ALA A 778 26.92 -1.86 0.94
N GLU A 779 25.61 -1.82 1.15
CA GLU A 779 24.82 -2.92 1.73
C GLU A 779 24.76 -4.14 0.81
N SER A 780 24.59 -3.95 -0.51
CA SER A 780 24.62 -5.06 -1.49
C SER A 780 25.99 -5.74 -1.58
N LEU A 781 27.05 -5.01 -1.23
CA LEU A 781 28.42 -5.50 -1.12
C LEU A 781 28.74 -6.08 0.27
N GLY A 782 27.74 -6.23 1.14
CA GLY A 782 27.85 -6.88 2.45
C GLY A 782 28.34 -5.98 3.58
N ALA A 783 28.36 -4.67 3.39
CA ALA A 783 28.78 -3.71 4.41
C ALA A 783 27.59 -3.18 5.23
N LYS A 784 27.84 -2.71 6.46
CA LYS A 784 26.86 -2.03 7.31
C LYS A 784 27.04 -0.53 7.17
N VAL A 785 25.97 0.24 6.97
CA VAL A 785 26.06 1.71 6.90
C VAL A 785 25.50 2.33 8.17
N SER A 786 26.29 3.19 8.83
CA SER A 786 25.93 3.90 10.04
C SER A 786 25.71 5.39 9.77
N GLY A 787 24.79 6.00 10.50
CA GLY A 787 24.56 7.44 10.48
C GLY A 787 25.59 8.26 11.28
N SER A 788 26.34 7.61 12.18
CA SER A 788 27.32 8.25 13.07
C SER A 788 28.67 7.54 13.02
N VAL A 789 29.73 8.32 13.29
CA VAL A 789 31.11 7.82 13.36
C VAL A 789 31.43 7.45 14.80
N SER A 790 31.96 6.25 15.01
CA SER A 790 32.37 5.73 16.32
C SER A 790 33.67 4.95 16.21
N LYS A 791 34.21 4.46 17.34
CA LYS A 791 35.35 3.53 17.35
C LYS A 791 35.09 2.22 16.60
N LYS A 792 33.83 1.87 16.32
CA LYS A 792 33.44 0.66 15.56
C LYS A 792 33.27 0.93 14.06
N THR A 793 33.44 2.19 13.62
CA THR A 793 33.37 2.54 12.20
C THR A 793 34.70 2.16 11.54
N ASP A 794 34.63 1.40 10.45
CA ASP A 794 35.81 0.93 9.72
C ASP A 794 36.26 1.92 8.64
N LEU A 795 35.30 2.65 8.03
CA LEU A 795 35.57 3.52 6.89
C LEU A 795 34.56 4.67 6.79
N VAL A 796 35.05 5.87 6.50
CA VAL A 796 34.22 7.05 6.21
C VAL A 796 34.46 7.48 4.76
N VAL A 797 33.39 7.63 3.99
CA VAL A 797 33.42 8.18 2.63
C VAL A 797 32.99 9.64 2.71
N ALA A 798 33.91 10.55 2.42
CA ALA A 798 33.73 11.99 2.58
C ALA A 798 33.71 12.72 1.23
N GLY A 799 32.60 13.39 0.92
CA GLY A 799 32.47 14.31 -0.22
C GLY A 799 32.50 15.78 0.20
N PRO A 800 32.39 16.73 -0.75
CA PRO A 800 32.41 18.16 -0.47
C PRO A 800 31.41 18.57 0.63
N GLY A 801 31.86 19.39 1.58
CA GLY A 801 31.03 19.83 2.71
C GLY A 801 30.90 18.81 3.86
N ALA A 802 31.75 17.78 3.91
CA ALA A 802 31.83 16.87 5.06
C ALA A 802 32.20 17.64 6.35
N GLY A 803 31.22 17.82 7.24
CA GLY A 803 31.32 18.59 8.48
C GLY A 803 31.75 17.75 9.70
N SER A 804 30.97 17.79 10.78
CA SER A 804 31.29 17.20 12.09
C SER A 804 31.73 15.73 12.06
N LYS A 805 31.15 14.92 11.16
CA LYS A 805 31.48 13.49 11.03
C LYS A 805 32.91 13.23 10.51
N LEU A 806 33.46 14.16 9.71
CA LEU A 806 34.86 14.09 9.30
C LEU A 806 35.78 14.31 10.51
N GLY A 807 35.45 15.30 11.35
CA GLY A 807 36.15 15.53 12.61
C GLY A 807 36.02 14.37 13.60
N ASP A 808 34.86 13.70 13.66
CA ASP A 808 34.68 12.50 14.48
C ASP A 808 35.49 11.30 13.97
N ALA A 809 35.66 11.17 12.65
CA ALA A 809 36.51 10.15 12.03
C ALA A 809 37.98 10.36 12.40
N GLU A 810 38.47 11.59 12.31
CA GLU A 810 39.83 11.97 12.74
C GLU A 810 40.05 11.68 14.23
N LYS A 811 39.09 12.06 15.09
CA LYS A 811 39.13 11.82 16.54
C LYS A 811 39.18 10.33 16.89
N HIS A 812 38.50 9.49 16.12
CA HIS A 812 38.43 8.05 16.36
C HIS A 812 39.49 7.25 15.57
N GLY A 813 40.33 7.91 14.77
CA GLY A 813 41.35 7.25 13.95
C GLY A 813 40.78 6.37 12.84
N VAL A 814 39.56 6.68 12.37
CA VAL A 814 38.84 5.91 11.34
C VAL A 814 39.36 6.30 9.97
N LYS A 815 39.53 5.33 9.07
CA LYS A 815 39.99 5.58 7.70
C LYS A 815 38.98 6.44 6.95
N VAL A 816 39.44 7.52 6.32
CA VAL A 816 38.62 8.41 5.47
C VAL A 816 39.07 8.25 4.02
N ILE A 817 38.12 8.13 3.09
CA ILE A 817 38.35 8.08 1.64
C ILE A 817 37.39 9.03 0.91
N THR A 818 37.73 9.42 -0.32
CA THR A 818 36.85 10.20 -1.20
C THR A 818 35.79 9.32 -1.86
N GLU A 819 34.78 9.93 -2.47
CA GLU A 819 33.78 9.21 -3.27
C GLU A 819 34.41 8.48 -4.48
N GLU A 820 35.44 9.07 -5.11
CA GLU A 820 36.17 8.46 -6.22
C GLU A 820 36.96 7.22 -5.75
N GLU A 821 37.62 7.32 -4.60
CA GLU A 821 38.32 6.19 -3.98
C GLU A 821 37.35 5.09 -3.53
N TRP A 822 36.14 5.46 -3.10
CA TRP A 822 35.07 4.51 -2.80
C TRP A 822 34.65 3.73 -4.05
N LEU A 823 34.40 4.42 -5.17
CA LEU A 823 34.06 3.80 -6.46
C LEU A 823 35.19 2.88 -6.95
N ALA A 824 36.44 3.31 -6.85
CA ALA A 824 37.59 2.47 -7.19
C ALA A 824 37.70 1.24 -6.27
N LEU A 825 37.45 1.39 -4.97
CA LEU A 825 37.51 0.31 -3.98
C LEU A 825 36.50 -0.80 -4.28
N ILE A 826 35.32 -0.45 -4.81
CA ILE A 826 34.26 -1.41 -5.16
C ILE A 826 34.35 -1.92 -6.62
N GLY A 827 35.38 -1.51 -7.38
CA GLY A 827 35.67 -2.03 -8.71
C GLY A 827 35.01 -1.28 -9.88
N GLU A 828 34.73 0.01 -9.72
CA GLU A 828 33.97 0.82 -10.70
C GLU A 828 34.63 2.15 -11.10
N GLY A 829 35.96 2.21 -10.99
CA GLY A 829 36.78 3.36 -11.42
C GLY A 829 36.99 3.44 -12.92
#